data_AF-A0A1Q9EL39-F1
#
_entry.id   AF-A0A1Q9EL39-F1
#
_cell.length_a   1.000
_cell.length_b   1.000
_cell.length_c   1.000
_cell.angle_alpha   90.00
_cell.angle_beta   90.00
_cell.angle_gamma   90.00
#
_symmetry.space_group_name_H-M   'P 1'
#
loop_
_entity.id
_entity.type
_entity.pdbx_description
1 polymer ?
#
loop_
_entity_poly.entity_id
_entity_poly.type
_entity_poly.pdbx_seq_one_letter_code
_entity_poly.pdbx_strand_id
1 'polypeptide(L)'
;MRPRRARAVLVHPKRPPSATADRLPASERSTGLPIKEPQRALPGSGMRKWPCLFILWLVAALSLSVIFLTPRTQSLEAPASVVSAVRLPRCHAPNLQYLGMAYDMAKGMPQPWQSRVDGEIGDPGWKMGPVFELGMGAVSEDGQCLEASGTFLAKDEECSFTTTSWEIATAYEFQKVLSDQFREEKGWGLSVNITRFEGADLKGLHFGIGSGLDIDKSIVETSMYMDFLEEWGTHFSLDITMGSRFSQLIEFELAAFNRAKRDGFNSIKASQAEFLFLGQTKRSRLSASDQDLQRQFDHASYSRKLVCYGAQGRCPDGKNMSHWRAASMKDPMPLVANFRPILSLFTAEYFEDPHILGKREGLAKLMNQTYCRREPSCAVVVPEMYITEATQLPRGAVVRSAAIILQDTLYAMSILPTAIREVLHAGSFGRRAFGLGAVIVSDLWLYAIGGGFFESRGHHWPWYATANVTAFEIYNRSWVPMPDLGKKRVWPAVAAHDGVIYVVGGTSTSRDDRAPTTAERFNIMTRSWVRLAARCSPRIGAGMAVAAGQLWLFGGFSVDARGDYRAIETAEHLHLTTSNGTTWQLAAAFMTGPRAFVSAVTDARGMGQVASNICGGDGRPVIKNDVTLSVKTVPTEPIAGQAPGTSGLRKKTKVFMEGNYLANYVQSVFNTLIEENVPVQGGTLVVSGDGRYWNPEAIQIIIKIAFANGVGRIWCGTDGMLSTPATSAVIRGRGYGFEPFGGFICSASHNPGGINDDFGIKYNCENGGPAPEKLTNKMLEWTGKIKEYKSVDGLPTLDLTKPAIYKLADKVVEVFDCVEDHLKLLKQCFDFASIKRLITRPDFTIVYDSMSGVQGPYAKRIIEEELGAAPGSCTNAAPKPDFGGPESAWHGHADPNLTYAVELVATMGLNKEGQKISSSKPIPSFGAAADGDADRNMILSSQFFISPSDSLAMIVDNADLIPQFRAGLKGCARSMPTSGALDLVAKAKGIECFEVPTGWKFFGNLMDSGTQYFPDKQTYTPFICGEESFGTGADHVREKDGMWAVLAWLQILAKKTEQAGKLVSVEDVANEHWKTYGRNYYARYDYEGVDKAKAEQMMKMMSDKSGQLVGKTFGNMKIKINDVFEYNDPVDGSVSKNQGVRFIFEDGSRIIFRLSGTGVAGATVRLYLEKYTPPTGNLGMHQFDVVKPLADVALQLSSLKSYTGRDKPTVIT
;
A
#
# COMPACT_ATOMS: atom_id res chain seq x y z
N MET A 1 -34.17 -26.67 -37.71
CA MET A 1 -34.79 -25.99 -38.87
C MET A 1 -35.35 -24.63 -38.45
N ARG A 2 -35.71 -23.77 -39.41
CA ARG A 2 -36.49 -22.50 -39.30
C ARG A 2 -37.70 -22.65 -40.28
N PRO A 3 -38.71 -21.73 -40.39
CA PRO A 3 -39.15 -20.61 -39.53
C PRO A 3 -40.73 -20.44 -39.45
N ARG A 4 -41.22 -19.27 -38.95
CA ARG A 4 -42.41 -18.44 -39.41
C ARG A 4 -43.73 -18.33 -38.58
N ARG A 5 -44.08 -17.06 -38.24
CA ARG A 5 -45.34 -16.27 -38.47
C ARG A 5 -46.70 -16.75 -37.87
N ALA A 6 -47.77 -15.93 -37.66
CA ALA A 6 -48.00 -14.46 -37.45
C ALA A 6 -49.53 -14.15 -37.23
N ARG A 7 -49.90 -12.87 -36.95
CA ARG A 7 -51.26 -12.22 -36.92
C ARG A 7 -52.14 -12.41 -35.65
N ALA A 8 -53.22 -11.64 -35.34
CA ALA A 8 -53.56 -10.17 -35.38
C ALA A 8 -55.09 -9.92 -35.05
N VAL A 9 -55.57 -8.65 -35.01
CA VAL A 9 -56.93 -8.11 -35.44
C VAL A 9 -57.94 -7.49 -34.39
N LEU A 10 -58.14 -6.14 -34.46
CA LEU A 10 -59.37 -5.27 -34.26
C LEU A 10 -60.19 -5.28 -32.91
N VAL A 11 -61.18 -4.41 -32.55
CA VAL A 11 -61.91 -3.18 -33.07
C VAL A 11 -62.53 -2.38 -31.85
N HIS A 12 -62.39 -1.05 -31.64
CA HIS A 12 -63.15 0.16 -32.11
C HIS A 12 -64.26 0.76 -31.13
N PRO A 13 -64.79 2.03 -31.29
CA PRO A 13 -65.04 2.96 -30.15
C PRO A 13 -66.35 3.82 -30.16
N LYS A 14 -66.53 4.80 -29.23
CA LYS A 14 -67.20 6.13 -29.46
C LYS A 14 -67.06 7.20 -28.32
N ARG A 15 -67.59 8.43 -28.57
CA ARG A 15 -67.52 9.76 -27.87
C ARG A 15 -68.83 10.57 -28.23
N PRO A 16 -69.09 11.88 -27.90
CA PRO A 16 -68.48 12.94 -27.04
C PRO A 16 -69.53 13.42 -25.96
N PRO A 17 -69.97 14.71 -25.71
CA PRO A 17 -69.45 16.10 -25.83
C PRO A 17 -69.74 17.11 -24.64
N SER A 18 -69.33 18.40 -24.79
CA SER A 18 -69.90 19.69 -24.25
C SER A 18 -69.99 20.02 -22.73
N ALA A 19 -69.86 21.28 -22.23
CA ALA A 19 -69.32 22.57 -22.76
C ALA A 19 -69.18 23.73 -21.69
N THR A 20 -68.25 24.69 -21.93
CA THR A 20 -68.21 26.17 -21.62
C THR A 20 -68.25 26.85 -20.21
N ALA A 21 -67.23 27.71 -19.96
CA ALA A 21 -67.22 29.10 -19.35
C ALA A 21 -67.68 29.36 -17.87
N ASP A 22 -67.38 30.47 -17.13
CA ASP A 22 -66.56 31.72 -17.33
C ASP A 22 -66.02 32.34 -15.97
N ARG A 23 -65.66 33.64 -15.90
CA ARG A 23 -64.80 34.34 -14.87
C ARG A 23 -65.45 35.10 -13.65
N LEU A 24 -64.73 35.11 -12.50
CA LEU A 24 -64.45 36.21 -11.50
C LEU A 24 -65.63 37.04 -10.84
N PRO A 25 -65.39 38.04 -9.93
CA PRO A 25 -64.86 37.98 -8.53
C PRO A 25 -65.67 38.83 -7.48
N ALA A 26 -65.38 38.78 -6.15
CA ALA A 26 -65.61 39.86 -5.12
C ALA A 26 -65.22 39.44 -3.67
N SER A 27 -65.35 40.33 -2.66
CA SER A 27 -64.79 40.23 -1.29
C SER A 27 -65.61 40.89 -0.16
N GLU A 28 -65.55 40.41 1.11
CA GLU A 28 -65.23 41.17 2.36
C GLU A 28 -65.67 40.51 3.73
N ARG A 29 -64.96 40.88 4.82
CA ARG A 29 -65.34 40.97 6.29
C ARG A 29 -65.94 39.77 7.06
N SER A 30 -65.62 39.40 8.32
CA SER A 30 -64.57 39.64 9.35
C SER A 30 -65.15 39.26 10.75
N THR A 31 -64.30 38.86 11.72
CA THR A 31 -64.49 38.85 13.21
C THR A 31 -65.22 37.67 13.93
N GLY A 32 -64.73 37.32 15.14
CA GLY A 32 -65.32 36.38 16.12
C GLY A 32 -64.33 35.95 17.23
N LEU A 33 -64.64 36.17 18.52
CA LEU A 33 -63.75 36.01 19.71
C LEU A 33 -64.43 35.09 20.81
N PRO A 34 -63.96 34.89 22.08
CA PRO A 34 -63.20 33.67 22.47
C PRO A 34 -63.53 33.06 23.89
N ILE A 35 -62.58 32.31 24.49
CA ILE A 35 -62.33 32.02 25.96
C ILE A 35 -63.12 30.91 26.69
N LYS A 36 -62.42 29.91 27.27
CA LYS A 36 -62.41 29.59 28.74
C LYS A 36 -61.42 28.51 29.22
N GLU A 37 -61.15 28.53 30.53
CA GLU A 37 -60.17 27.73 31.31
C GLU A 37 -60.81 26.58 32.15
N PRO A 38 -60.01 25.66 32.77
CA PRO A 38 -60.45 24.31 33.17
C PRO A 38 -60.57 24.02 34.69
N GLN A 39 -61.17 22.86 35.08
CA GLN A 39 -60.80 22.09 36.30
C GLN A 39 -61.46 20.68 36.49
N ARG A 40 -60.74 19.77 37.19
CA ARG A 40 -61.16 18.63 38.09
C ARG A 40 -61.80 17.29 37.57
N ALA A 41 -60.96 16.24 37.49
CA ALA A 41 -60.81 15.08 38.42
C ALA A 41 -61.83 13.90 38.63
N LEU A 42 -61.27 12.70 39.00
CA LEU A 42 -61.83 11.48 39.66
C LEU A 42 -62.35 10.30 38.73
N PRO A 43 -62.70 9.05 39.21
CA PRO A 43 -61.76 7.89 39.21
C PRO A 43 -62.34 6.43 38.98
N GLY A 44 -61.50 5.38 39.08
CA GLY A 44 -61.87 3.96 39.42
C GLY A 44 -62.04 2.96 38.24
N SER A 45 -61.37 1.80 38.13
CA SER A 45 -61.37 0.53 38.94
C SER A 45 -62.59 -0.38 38.69
N GLY A 46 -62.55 -1.71 38.47
CA GLY A 46 -61.51 -2.78 38.47
C GLY A 46 -62.20 -4.15 38.21
N MET A 47 -61.76 -5.40 38.52
CA MET A 47 -60.51 -6.06 38.99
C MET A 47 -60.78 -7.61 39.06
N ARG A 48 -59.76 -8.51 39.25
CA ARG A 48 -59.82 -9.92 39.81
C ARG A 48 -60.06 -11.10 38.83
N LYS A 49 -59.58 -12.37 39.04
CA LYS A 49 -58.68 -13.04 40.04
C LYS A 49 -58.17 -14.42 39.47
N TRP A 50 -56.90 -14.84 39.62
CA TRP A 50 -56.26 -15.70 40.67
C TRP A 50 -56.62 -17.22 40.66
N PRO A 51 -55.85 -18.13 41.32
CA PRO A 51 -54.71 -17.96 42.27
C PRO A 51 -53.41 -18.68 41.76
N CYS A 52 -52.34 -19.07 42.51
CA CYS A 52 -51.94 -19.01 43.94
C CYS A 52 -50.39 -19.18 44.10
N LEU A 53 -49.87 -19.15 45.35
CA LEU A 53 -48.48 -19.48 45.79
C LEU A 53 -47.38 -18.49 45.31
N PHE A 54 -46.12 -18.43 45.80
CA PHE A 54 -45.41 -18.79 47.05
C PHE A 54 -44.26 -17.73 47.22
N ILE A 55 -43.92 -17.15 48.38
CA ILE A 55 -43.16 -17.67 49.54
C ILE A 55 -41.71 -18.11 49.19
N LEU A 56 -40.58 -17.60 49.77
CA LEU A 56 -40.12 -16.30 50.36
C LEU A 56 -38.58 -16.43 50.63
N TRP A 57 -37.75 -15.66 51.39
CA TRP A 57 -37.87 -14.62 52.46
C TRP A 57 -36.55 -13.76 52.53
N LEU A 58 -36.23 -13.17 53.71
CA LEU A 58 -34.97 -12.52 54.17
C LEU A 58 -34.67 -11.01 53.89
N VAL A 59 -33.73 -10.46 54.69
CA VAL A 59 -33.77 -9.07 55.23
C VAL A 59 -32.39 -8.35 55.34
N ALA A 60 -32.39 -7.06 54.99
CA ALA A 60 -31.55 -5.87 55.31
C ALA A 60 -30.12 -5.88 55.96
N ALA A 61 -29.30 -4.92 55.45
CA ALA A 61 -28.43 -3.95 56.16
C ALA A 61 -26.87 -4.09 56.20
N LEU A 62 -26.20 -3.08 55.60
CA LEU A 62 -24.89 -2.43 55.92
C LEU A 62 -23.58 -3.26 56.08
N SER A 63 -22.63 -3.10 55.12
CA SER A 63 -21.25 -2.52 55.30
C SER A 63 -20.19 -3.01 54.28
N LEU A 64 -19.45 -2.06 53.70
CA LEU A 64 -18.06 -2.10 53.14
C LEU A 64 -17.48 -3.30 52.33
N SER A 65 -16.90 -2.93 51.16
CA SER A 65 -15.61 -3.40 50.59
C SER A 65 -15.49 -4.59 49.60
N VAL A 66 -14.98 -4.26 48.40
CA VAL A 66 -13.78 -4.85 47.70
C VAL A 66 -13.92 -5.97 46.62
N ILE A 67 -13.46 -5.61 45.39
CA ILE A 67 -12.83 -6.40 44.28
C ILE A 67 -13.68 -7.19 43.23
N PHE A 68 -13.57 -6.76 41.96
CA PHE A 68 -13.51 -7.45 40.62
C PHE A 68 -14.49 -8.60 40.26
N LEU A 69 -14.84 -8.90 38.98
CA LEU A 69 -14.11 -8.82 37.69
C LEU A 69 -15.08 -8.76 36.48
N THR A 70 -14.64 -8.30 35.30
CA THR A 70 -15.30 -8.53 33.98
C THR A 70 -14.82 -9.87 33.36
N PRO A 71 -15.46 -10.44 32.31
CA PRO A 71 -14.84 -10.34 30.96
C PRO A 71 -15.75 -10.58 29.71
N ARG A 72 -15.14 -10.43 28.50
CA ARG A 72 -15.40 -11.12 27.19
C ARG A 72 -16.67 -10.75 26.35
N THR A 73 -16.54 -10.09 25.17
CA THR A 73 -16.17 -10.51 23.76
C THR A 73 -17.38 -10.97 22.90
N GLN A 74 -17.45 -10.96 21.55
CA GLN A 74 -16.46 -10.88 20.44
C GLN A 74 -17.12 -10.53 19.05
N SER A 75 -16.30 -10.32 17.99
CA SER A 75 -16.55 -10.60 16.52
C SER A 75 -17.64 -9.84 15.69
N LEU A 76 -17.61 -9.74 14.34
CA LEU A 76 -16.54 -9.74 13.28
C LEU A 76 -17.10 -9.27 11.87
N GLU A 77 -16.28 -8.52 11.10
CA GLU A 77 -16.10 -8.49 9.62
C GLU A 77 -17.24 -8.15 8.58
N ALA A 78 -16.89 -8.17 7.26
CA ALA A 78 -17.49 -7.45 6.10
C ALA A 78 -17.89 -8.43 4.93
N PRO A 79 -18.05 -8.11 3.60
CA PRO A 79 -18.03 -6.83 2.83
C PRO A 79 -19.02 -6.65 1.61
N ALA A 80 -18.92 -5.48 0.93
CA ALA A 80 -18.98 -5.24 -0.54
C ALA A 80 -20.28 -4.91 -1.37
N SER A 81 -20.27 -3.73 -2.01
CA SER A 81 -20.99 -3.27 -3.25
C SER A 81 -22.53 -3.02 -3.17
N VAL A 82 -23.23 -2.25 -4.04
CA VAL A 82 -23.33 -2.32 -5.53
C VAL A 82 -24.32 -1.25 -6.18
N VAL A 83 -24.15 -0.81 -7.47
CA VAL A 83 -25.17 -0.44 -8.61
C VAL A 83 -26.42 2.24 -9.23
N SER A 84 -26.55 2.89 -10.46
CA SER A 84 -27.55 3.88 -10.95
C SER A 84 -28.73 3.20 -11.70
N ALA A 85 -29.40 2.21 -11.07
CA ALA A 85 -30.35 1.22 -11.66
C ALA A 85 -30.94 1.58 -13.04
N VAL A 86 -30.34 1.02 -14.11
CA VAL A 86 -30.57 1.53 -15.49
C VAL A 86 -31.81 0.89 -16.11
N ARG A 87 -32.93 1.58 -15.99
CA ARG A 87 -34.19 1.28 -16.69
C ARG A 87 -34.03 1.42 -18.21
N LEU A 88 -33.59 0.34 -18.86
CA LEU A 88 -33.55 0.22 -20.33
C LEU A 88 -34.95 -0.11 -20.89
N PRO A 89 -35.58 0.76 -21.70
CA PRO A 89 -36.85 0.45 -22.33
C PRO A 89 -36.65 -0.62 -23.43
N ARG A 90 -37.08 -1.86 -23.14
CA ARG A 90 -37.26 -3.00 -24.06
C ARG A 90 -36.35 -3.03 -25.30
N CYS A 91 -35.27 -3.81 -25.24
CA CYS A 91 -34.44 -4.13 -26.40
C CYS A 91 -35.22 -4.86 -27.51
N HIS A 92 -35.78 -4.09 -28.45
CA HIS A 92 -36.16 -4.52 -29.79
C HIS A 92 -35.36 -3.69 -30.80
N ALA A 93 -34.20 -4.20 -31.20
CA ALA A 93 -33.50 -3.75 -32.40
C ALA A 93 -34.45 -3.95 -33.63
N PRO A 94 -34.46 -3.04 -34.63
CA PRO A 94 -33.27 -2.84 -35.47
C PRO A 94 -33.07 -1.46 -36.17
N ASN A 95 -31.92 -1.32 -36.85
CA ASN A 95 -31.63 -0.45 -38.02
C ASN A 95 -31.45 1.09 -37.87
N LEU A 96 -30.19 1.54 -37.95
CA LEU A 96 -29.64 2.44 -39.01
C LEU A 96 -30.53 3.55 -39.66
N GLN A 97 -30.21 4.85 -39.48
CA GLN A 97 -29.81 5.86 -40.53
C GLN A 97 -29.95 7.40 -40.17
N TYR A 98 -28.98 8.20 -40.66
CA TYR A 98 -29.00 9.62 -41.16
C TYR A 98 -29.25 10.92 -40.32
N LEU A 99 -28.30 11.90 -40.45
CA LEU A 99 -28.36 13.41 -40.54
C LEU A 99 -28.99 14.28 -39.40
N GLY A 100 -28.64 15.57 -39.17
CA GLY A 100 -27.55 16.46 -39.66
C GLY A 100 -27.76 18.00 -39.43
N MET A 101 -26.68 18.84 -39.47
CA MET A 101 -26.61 20.35 -39.55
C MET A 101 -27.03 21.24 -38.32
N ALA A 102 -26.64 22.53 -38.12
CA ALA A 102 -25.45 23.37 -38.50
C ALA A 102 -25.45 24.81 -37.82
N TYR A 103 -24.27 25.49 -37.75
CA TYR A 103 -23.99 26.98 -37.74
C TYR A 103 -24.54 27.92 -36.59
N ASP A 104 -24.05 29.16 -36.26
CA ASP A 104 -22.91 30.05 -36.68
C ASP A 104 -22.57 31.21 -35.64
N MET A 105 -21.50 32.01 -35.89
CA MET A 105 -21.08 33.38 -35.38
C MET A 105 -20.65 33.58 -33.89
N ALA A 106 -19.65 34.38 -33.42
CA ALA A 106 -18.75 35.51 -33.86
C ALA A 106 -19.12 36.93 -33.31
N LYS A 107 -18.26 37.94 -32.98
CA LYS A 107 -16.77 38.17 -32.82
C LYS A 107 -16.49 39.58 -32.16
N GLY A 108 -15.30 39.89 -31.57
CA GLY A 108 -14.89 41.30 -31.21
C GLY A 108 -13.67 41.54 -30.26
N MET A 109 -12.96 42.71 -30.35
CA MET A 109 -11.70 43.17 -29.64
C MET A 109 -11.61 44.76 -29.64
N PRO A 110 -10.58 45.57 -29.14
CA PRO A 110 -9.16 45.34 -28.71
C PRO A 110 -8.64 46.16 -27.44
N GLN A 111 -7.45 46.82 -27.49
CA GLN A 111 -6.67 47.57 -26.42
C GLN A 111 -5.86 48.77 -27.06
N PRO A 112 -4.67 49.37 -26.63
CA PRO A 112 -3.76 49.36 -25.42
C PRO A 112 -3.13 50.76 -24.97
N TRP A 113 -1.86 50.83 -24.44
CA TRP A 113 -0.92 51.97 -24.04
C TRP A 113 -0.91 52.54 -22.58
N GLN A 114 0.10 53.30 -22.03
CA GLN A 114 1.61 53.18 -21.92
C GLN A 114 2.29 54.29 -20.98
N SER A 115 3.65 54.36 -20.86
CA SER A 115 4.56 55.45 -20.31
C SER A 115 4.66 55.72 -18.76
N ARG A 116 5.57 56.55 -18.16
CA ARG A 116 7.08 56.72 -18.07
C ARG A 116 7.43 57.49 -16.71
N VAL A 117 8.53 58.14 -16.24
CA VAL A 117 9.80 58.87 -16.68
C VAL A 117 11.01 58.60 -15.68
N ASP A 118 11.85 59.58 -15.22
CA ASP A 118 13.26 59.43 -14.67
C ASP A 118 13.70 60.25 -13.39
N GLY A 119 14.80 59.80 -12.69
CA GLY A 119 15.84 60.60 -11.95
C GLY A 119 15.88 60.65 -10.37
N GLU A 120 16.95 61.07 -9.63
CA GLU A 120 18.46 61.07 -9.76
C GLU A 120 19.24 61.66 -8.49
N ILE A 121 20.57 61.43 -8.34
CA ILE A 121 21.67 62.03 -7.49
C ILE A 121 21.85 61.75 -5.95
N GLY A 122 22.98 61.12 -5.57
CA GLY A 122 23.88 61.52 -4.43
C GLY A 122 23.99 60.68 -3.11
N ASP A 123 25.18 60.17 -2.74
CA ASP A 123 25.54 59.49 -1.45
C ASP A 123 27.07 59.62 -1.13
N PRO A 124 27.55 59.67 0.14
CA PRO A 124 28.06 58.44 0.81
C PRO A 124 27.93 58.38 2.36
N GLY A 125 27.24 57.36 2.94
CA GLY A 125 27.48 57.01 4.35
C GLY A 125 26.58 55.99 5.09
N TRP A 126 27.21 54.93 5.63
CA TRP A 126 26.71 53.95 6.63
C TRP A 126 25.54 53.00 6.26
N LYS A 127 25.86 51.69 6.28
CA LYS A 127 24.95 50.54 6.52
C LYS A 127 23.63 50.46 5.71
N MET A 128 23.71 49.90 4.51
CA MET A 128 23.02 48.64 4.17
C MET A 128 23.74 47.95 2.99
N GLY A 129 23.31 46.74 2.60
CA GLY A 129 24.14 45.83 1.79
C GLY A 129 24.21 46.15 0.28
N PRO A 130 25.26 45.65 -0.42
CA PRO A 130 25.24 45.51 -1.88
C PRO A 130 24.21 44.43 -2.29
N VAL A 131 23.40 44.51 -3.36
CA VAL A 131 23.38 45.31 -4.60
C VAL A 131 24.44 44.92 -5.65
N PHE A 132 23.98 44.11 -6.61
CA PHE A 132 24.07 44.28 -8.07
C PHE A 132 22.76 43.65 -8.61
N GLU A 133 21.84 44.38 -9.25
CA GLU A 133 21.81 44.81 -10.66
C GLU A 133 21.81 43.63 -11.65
N LEU A 134 20.74 43.41 -12.41
CA LEU A 134 20.24 44.15 -13.59
C LEU A 134 21.09 43.96 -14.86
N GLY A 135 20.43 43.53 -15.94
CA GLY A 135 21.04 43.38 -17.26
C GLY A 135 20.11 42.65 -18.23
N MET A 136 19.78 43.28 -19.36
CA MET A 136 19.09 42.61 -20.47
C MET A 136 20.09 41.80 -21.30
N GLY A 137 19.63 40.75 -21.99
CA GLY A 137 20.49 39.90 -22.82
C GLY A 137 20.94 40.57 -24.13
N ALA A 138 21.99 40.01 -24.73
CA ALA A 138 22.39 40.27 -26.11
C ALA A 138 21.95 39.10 -27.02
N VAL A 139 21.79 39.36 -28.32
CA VAL A 139 21.34 38.37 -29.32
C VAL A 139 22.38 38.27 -30.43
N SER A 140 22.67 37.03 -30.84
CA SER A 140 23.35 36.58 -32.08
C SER A 140 24.70 37.18 -32.46
N GLU A 141 25.71 36.30 -32.47
CA GLU A 141 26.79 36.10 -33.47
C GLU A 141 27.41 34.75 -33.06
N ASP A 142 27.36 33.63 -33.81
CA ASP A 142 27.11 33.41 -35.23
C ASP A 142 25.98 32.40 -35.53
N GLY A 143 25.41 32.46 -36.75
CA GLY A 143 24.32 31.58 -37.18
C GLY A 143 24.78 30.25 -37.80
N GLN A 144 25.03 29.21 -37.00
CA GLN A 144 25.08 27.82 -37.47
C GLN A 144 24.34 26.85 -36.53
N CYS A 145 23.12 26.44 -36.91
CA CYS A 145 22.45 25.29 -36.30
C CYS A 145 22.90 24.00 -37.00
N LEU A 146 23.70 23.19 -36.31
CA LEU A 146 23.91 21.78 -36.65
C LEU A 146 23.17 20.89 -35.63
N GLU A 147 22.47 19.92 -36.19
CA GLU A 147 21.50 18.95 -35.65
C GLU A 147 21.60 18.55 -34.15
N ALA A 148 20.52 18.81 -33.39
CA ALA A 148 20.08 17.94 -32.29
C ALA A 148 18.59 18.17 -31.89
N SER A 149 17.75 17.15 -32.07
CA SER A 149 16.36 17.03 -31.55
C SER A 149 15.31 18.04 -32.04
N GLY A 150 14.02 17.71 -31.88
CA GLY A 150 12.93 18.62 -32.27
C GLY A 150 11.53 18.01 -32.14
N THR A 151 10.87 18.22 -31.01
CA THR A 151 9.41 18.07 -30.86
C THR A 151 8.87 19.37 -30.27
N PHE A 152 8.03 20.08 -31.03
CA PHE A 152 7.42 21.33 -30.58
C PHE A 152 5.95 21.13 -30.23
N LEU A 153 5.57 21.68 -29.08
CA LEU A 153 4.19 21.70 -28.59
C LEU A 153 3.34 22.72 -29.35
N ALA A 154 2.09 22.36 -29.60
CA ALA A 154 0.98 23.31 -29.53
C ALA A 154 0.13 22.90 -28.32
N LYS A 155 -0.19 23.85 -27.44
CA LYS A 155 -1.14 23.61 -26.34
C LYS A 155 -2.56 23.64 -26.89
N ASP A 156 -3.39 22.73 -26.41
CA ASP A 156 -4.76 23.04 -25.98
C ASP A 156 -5.07 22.17 -24.74
N GLU A 157 -5.94 22.66 -23.86
CA GLU A 157 -6.22 22.07 -22.54
C GLU A 157 -7.61 21.40 -22.55
N GLU A 158 -7.67 20.07 -22.50
CA GLU A 158 -8.90 19.33 -22.13
C GLU A 158 -8.69 18.65 -20.77
N CYS A 159 -9.64 18.88 -19.85
CA CYS A 159 -9.62 18.32 -18.50
C CYS A 159 -10.30 16.96 -18.46
N SER A 160 -9.72 15.98 -17.77
CA SER A 160 -10.47 14.84 -17.27
C SER A 160 -11.04 15.15 -15.88
N PHE A 161 -12.37 15.16 -15.76
CA PHE A 161 -13.10 15.16 -14.49
C PHE A 161 -13.76 13.79 -14.28
N THR A 162 -13.55 13.19 -13.10
CA THR A 162 -14.42 12.15 -12.52
C THR A 162 -14.51 12.41 -11.01
N THR A 163 -15.43 13.26 -10.52
CA THR A 163 -16.87 12.98 -10.28
C THR A 163 -17.16 11.90 -9.23
N THR A 164 -17.06 12.27 -7.94
CA THR A 164 -17.67 11.55 -6.80
C THR A 164 -18.79 12.36 -6.12
N SER A 165 -19.15 13.53 -6.66
CA SER A 165 -20.09 14.48 -6.05
C SER A 165 -21.56 14.36 -6.50
N TRP A 166 -21.91 13.33 -7.27
CA TRP A 166 -23.26 13.13 -7.83
C TRP A 166 -24.18 12.20 -7.03
N GLU A 167 -23.61 11.30 -6.22
CA GLU A 167 -24.38 10.23 -5.55
C GLU A 167 -25.27 10.79 -4.42
N ILE A 168 -24.78 11.79 -3.67
CA ILE A 168 -25.52 12.43 -2.56
C ILE A 168 -26.77 13.19 -3.03
N ALA A 169 -26.73 13.81 -4.22
CA ALA A 169 -27.87 14.55 -4.76
C ALA A 169 -29.00 13.61 -5.23
N THR A 170 -28.62 12.48 -5.85
CA THR A 170 -29.57 11.52 -6.41
C THR A 170 -30.40 10.84 -5.31
N ALA A 171 -29.80 10.60 -4.14
CA ALA A 171 -30.45 9.99 -2.97
C ALA A 171 -31.71 10.74 -2.49
N TYR A 172 -31.65 12.06 -2.37
CA TYR A 172 -32.76 12.87 -1.84
C TYR A 172 -33.92 13.04 -2.84
N GLU A 173 -33.62 13.18 -4.14
CA GLU A 173 -34.65 13.17 -5.18
C GLU A 173 -35.31 11.79 -5.29
N PHE A 174 -34.53 10.70 -5.20
CA PHE A 174 -35.06 9.32 -5.23
C PHE A 174 -36.01 9.03 -4.06
N GLN A 175 -35.66 9.44 -2.82
CA GLN A 175 -36.54 9.32 -1.65
C GLN A 175 -37.90 10.03 -1.89
N LYS A 176 -37.84 11.25 -2.43
CA LYS A 176 -39.00 12.10 -2.65
C LYS A 176 -39.93 11.53 -3.74
N VAL A 177 -39.38 11.19 -4.91
CA VAL A 177 -40.16 10.62 -6.03
C VAL A 177 -40.84 9.30 -5.63
N LEU A 178 -40.14 8.41 -4.91
CA LEU A 178 -40.74 7.16 -4.41
C LEU A 178 -41.90 7.40 -3.44
N SER A 179 -41.72 8.31 -2.48
CA SER A 179 -42.73 8.55 -1.45
C SER A 179 -43.94 9.35 -1.96
N ASP A 180 -43.77 10.14 -3.03
CA ASP A 180 -44.88 10.87 -3.67
C ASP A 180 -45.65 9.97 -4.67
N GLN A 181 -44.98 9.24 -5.57
CA GLN A 181 -45.68 8.39 -6.56
C GLN A 181 -46.54 7.29 -5.94
N PHE A 182 -46.03 6.54 -4.94
CA PHE A 182 -46.81 5.48 -4.28
C PHE A 182 -48.05 6.02 -3.54
N ARG A 183 -47.98 7.28 -3.10
CA ARG A 183 -49.03 7.96 -2.34
C ARG A 183 -50.14 8.49 -3.26
N GLU A 184 -49.79 9.01 -4.42
CA GLU A 184 -50.75 9.53 -5.41
C GLU A 184 -51.38 8.42 -6.29
N GLU A 185 -50.62 7.42 -6.77
CA GLU A 185 -51.15 6.42 -7.72
C GLU A 185 -51.82 5.19 -7.07
N LYS A 186 -51.43 4.83 -5.84
CA LYS A 186 -51.89 3.59 -5.17
C LYS A 186 -52.67 3.82 -3.89
N GLY A 187 -52.60 5.03 -3.31
CA GLY A 187 -53.30 5.39 -2.07
C GLY A 187 -52.80 4.65 -0.83
N TRP A 188 -51.58 4.09 -0.85
CA TRP A 188 -51.01 3.34 0.27
C TRP A 188 -50.12 4.23 1.13
N GLY A 189 -50.26 4.13 2.46
CA GLY A 189 -49.50 4.91 3.44
C GLY A 189 -48.08 4.40 3.66
N LEU A 190 -47.25 4.43 2.61
CA LEU A 190 -45.83 4.09 2.67
C LEU A 190 -45.01 5.31 3.13
N SER A 191 -44.19 5.16 4.17
CA SER A 191 -43.16 6.13 4.53
C SER A 191 -41.77 5.53 4.33
N VAL A 192 -40.95 6.25 3.56
CA VAL A 192 -39.52 5.97 3.38
C VAL A 192 -38.73 7.08 4.08
N ASN A 193 -38.16 6.75 5.23
CA ASN A 193 -37.33 7.69 6.00
C ASN A 193 -35.86 7.28 5.91
N ILE A 194 -34.99 8.26 5.67
CA ILE A 194 -33.54 8.16 5.85
C ILE A 194 -33.21 8.74 7.22
N THR A 195 -32.56 7.96 8.10
CA THR A 195 -32.29 8.37 9.49
C THR A 195 -30.89 8.95 9.73
N ARG A 196 -29.89 8.66 8.86
CA ARG A 196 -28.54 9.25 8.94
C ARG A 196 -27.83 9.39 7.58
N PHE A 197 -26.81 10.23 7.56
CA PHE A 197 -25.76 10.26 6.54
C PHE A 197 -24.40 10.30 7.25
N GLU A 198 -23.47 9.43 6.85
CA GLU A 198 -22.09 9.42 7.34
C GLU A 198 -21.15 9.23 6.14
N GLY A 199 -20.48 10.32 5.72
CA GLY A 199 -19.65 10.33 4.51
C GLY A 199 -20.50 10.41 3.23
N ALA A 200 -20.16 9.58 2.24
CA ALA A 200 -20.89 9.48 0.97
C ALA A 200 -21.98 8.38 0.98
N ASP A 201 -22.02 7.52 2.00
CA ASP A 201 -22.91 6.36 2.04
C ASP A 201 -24.30 6.69 2.61
N LEU A 202 -25.32 6.12 1.97
CA LEU A 202 -26.71 6.08 2.44
C LEU A 202 -26.84 5.02 3.55
N LYS A 203 -27.29 5.41 4.76
CA LYS A 203 -27.54 4.46 5.86
C LYS A 203 -28.86 4.75 6.56
N GLY A 204 -29.55 3.68 6.98
CA GLY A 204 -30.81 3.77 7.73
C GLY A 204 -32.04 4.04 6.89
N LEU A 205 -32.37 3.11 5.99
CA LEU A 205 -33.57 3.12 5.16
C LEU A 205 -34.65 2.22 5.79
N HIS A 206 -35.73 2.82 6.30
CA HIS A 206 -36.88 2.10 6.88
C HIS A 206 -38.11 2.16 5.97
N PHE A 207 -38.77 1.01 5.76
CA PHE A 207 -40.08 0.92 5.14
C PHE A 207 -41.18 0.83 6.21
N GLY A 208 -41.87 1.94 6.46
CA GLY A 208 -43.04 1.97 7.35
C GLY A 208 -44.35 1.81 6.57
N ILE A 209 -45.17 0.81 6.92
CA ILE A 209 -46.57 0.73 6.48
C ILE A 209 -47.46 1.32 7.58
N GLY A 210 -48.16 2.41 7.28
CA GLY A 210 -49.22 2.92 8.15
C GLY A 210 -50.37 1.89 8.28
N SER A 211 -50.67 1.45 9.51
CA SER A 211 -51.62 0.37 9.79
C SER A 211 -53.04 0.69 9.29
N GLY A 212 -53.68 -0.24 8.58
CA GLY A 212 -55.09 -0.09 8.16
C GLY A 212 -55.78 -1.31 7.53
N LEU A 213 -55.05 -2.28 6.97
CA LEU A 213 -55.62 -3.47 6.33
C LEU A 213 -54.81 -4.73 6.64
N ASP A 214 -55.50 -5.81 7.01
CA ASP A 214 -54.91 -7.16 7.12
C ASP A 214 -54.77 -7.78 5.71
N ILE A 215 -53.53 -7.97 5.27
CA ILE A 215 -53.16 -8.72 4.06
C ILE A 215 -51.97 -9.61 4.41
N ASP A 216 -51.91 -10.84 3.86
CA ASP A 216 -50.83 -11.78 4.12
C ASP A 216 -49.47 -11.21 3.69
N LYS A 217 -48.63 -10.94 4.70
CA LYS A 217 -47.33 -10.26 4.54
C LYS A 217 -46.37 -11.02 3.61
N SER A 218 -46.49 -12.35 3.54
CA SER A 218 -45.58 -13.20 2.74
C SER A 218 -45.76 -13.01 1.23
N ILE A 219 -47.01 -12.79 0.79
CA ILE A 219 -47.35 -12.60 -0.62
C ILE A 219 -46.98 -11.19 -1.06
N VAL A 220 -47.25 -10.19 -0.23
CA VAL A 220 -47.00 -8.76 -0.53
C VAL A 220 -45.51 -8.46 -0.66
N GLU A 221 -44.64 -8.98 0.22
CA GLU A 221 -43.18 -8.82 0.06
C GLU A 221 -42.70 -9.39 -1.28
N THR A 222 -43.22 -10.56 -1.69
CA THR A 222 -42.74 -11.26 -2.89
C THR A 222 -43.11 -10.57 -4.20
N SER A 223 -44.31 -9.98 -4.32
CA SER A 223 -44.70 -9.25 -5.54
C SER A 223 -43.97 -7.92 -5.69
N MET A 224 -43.85 -7.15 -4.60
CA MET A 224 -43.20 -5.82 -4.64
C MET A 224 -41.74 -5.88 -5.13
N TYR A 225 -41.00 -6.95 -4.81
CA TYR A 225 -39.64 -7.13 -5.33
C TYR A 225 -39.58 -7.50 -6.81
N MET A 226 -40.58 -8.20 -7.36
CA MET A 226 -40.62 -8.47 -8.80
C MET A 226 -40.99 -7.21 -9.58
N ASP A 227 -41.98 -6.45 -9.10
CA ASP A 227 -42.36 -5.16 -9.69
C ASP A 227 -41.17 -4.18 -9.72
N PHE A 228 -40.38 -4.13 -8.65
CA PHE A 228 -39.13 -3.35 -8.58
C PHE A 228 -38.09 -3.79 -9.63
N LEU A 229 -37.91 -5.11 -9.84
CA LEU A 229 -36.94 -5.64 -10.80
C LEU A 229 -37.39 -5.48 -12.26
N GLU A 230 -38.70 -5.52 -12.55
CA GLU A 230 -39.23 -5.19 -13.89
C GLU A 230 -39.09 -3.69 -14.19
N GLU A 231 -39.27 -2.82 -13.19
CA GLU A 231 -39.24 -1.36 -13.36
C GLU A 231 -37.81 -0.79 -13.45
N TRP A 232 -36.86 -1.31 -12.67
CA TRP A 232 -35.49 -0.77 -12.54
C TRP A 232 -34.40 -1.65 -13.16
N GLY A 233 -34.72 -2.88 -13.56
CA GLY A 233 -33.79 -3.82 -14.15
C GLY A 233 -32.88 -4.53 -13.15
N THR A 234 -31.99 -5.39 -13.65
CA THR A 234 -31.15 -6.28 -12.82
C THR A 234 -29.72 -5.76 -12.58
N HIS A 235 -29.29 -4.72 -13.29
CA HIS A 235 -27.89 -4.25 -13.31
C HIS A 235 -27.81 -2.71 -13.46
N PHE A 236 -26.69 -2.12 -13.04
CA PHE A 236 -26.48 -0.66 -13.05
C PHE A 236 -25.04 -0.26 -13.36
N SER A 237 -24.89 0.84 -14.09
CA SER A 237 -23.61 1.38 -14.55
C SER A 237 -22.96 2.27 -13.49
N LEU A 238 -21.68 2.04 -13.20
CA LEU A 238 -20.89 2.92 -12.34
C LEU A 238 -20.33 4.10 -13.14
N ASP A 239 -19.82 3.83 -14.34
CA ASP A 239 -19.30 4.82 -15.27
C ASP A 239 -19.54 4.41 -16.73
N ILE A 240 -19.60 5.41 -17.61
CA ILE A 240 -19.72 5.25 -19.07
C ILE A 240 -18.78 6.27 -19.73
N THR A 241 -17.77 5.79 -20.45
CA THR A 241 -16.84 6.64 -21.21
C THR A 241 -17.43 6.95 -22.58
N MET A 242 -17.71 8.23 -22.84
CA MET A 242 -18.26 8.73 -24.10
C MET A 242 -17.14 9.29 -25.00
N GLY A 243 -17.25 9.13 -26.32
CA GLY A 243 -16.30 9.71 -27.27
C GLY A 243 -16.44 9.21 -28.71
N SER A 244 -15.35 9.26 -29.47
CA SER A 244 -15.27 8.67 -30.81
C SER A 244 -13.89 8.06 -31.03
N ARG A 245 -13.77 7.13 -31.98
CA ARG A 245 -12.53 6.39 -32.23
C ARG A 245 -12.39 6.08 -33.71
N PHE A 246 -11.19 6.21 -34.25
CA PHE A 246 -10.81 5.59 -35.52
C PHE A 246 -9.64 4.62 -35.31
N SER A 247 -9.57 3.60 -36.16
CA SER A 247 -8.53 2.59 -36.19
C SER A 247 -8.11 2.35 -37.64
N GLN A 248 -6.82 2.13 -37.89
CA GLN A 248 -6.32 1.73 -39.19
C GLN A 248 -6.14 0.21 -39.24
N LEU A 249 -6.96 -0.47 -40.04
CA LEU A 249 -6.79 -1.87 -40.38
C LEU A 249 -5.82 -1.97 -41.56
N ILE A 250 -4.76 -2.76 -41.39
CA ILE A 250 -3.80 -3.08 -42.44
C ILE A 250 -3.88 -4.59 -42.70
N GLU A 251 -4.10 -4.95 -43.97
CA GLU A 251 -4.34 -6.31 -44.44
C GLU A 251 -3.19 -6.73 -45.35
N PHE A 252 -2.30 -7.58 -44.85
CA PHE A 252 -1.14 -8.05 -45.61
C PHE A 252 -1.46 -9.34 -46.37
N GLU A 253 -0.88 -9.50 -47.57
CA GLU A 253 -0.69 -10.84 -48.11
C GLU A 253 0.21 -11.65 -47.16
N LEU A 254 -0.27 -12.83 -46.76
CA LEU A 254 0.45 -13.75 -45.87
C LEU A 254 1.86 -14.09 -46.39
N ALA A 255 2.04 -14.15 -47.72
CA ALA A 255 3.33 -14.39 -48.35
C ALA A 255 4.30 -13.20 -48.23
N ALA A 256 3.81 -11.96 -48.27
CA ALA A 256 4.63 -10.75 -48.09
C ALA A 256 4.99 -10.54 -46.62
N PHE A 257 4.01 -10.65 -45.70
CA PHE A 257 4.22 -10.53 -44.26
C PHE A 257 5.28 -11.53 -43.74
N ASN A 258 5.23 -12.78 -44.22
CA ASN A 258 6.21 -13.82 -43.86
C ASN A 258 7.54 -13.72 -44.61
N ARG A 259 7.73 -12.78 -45.56
CA ARG A 259 9.06 -12.36 -46.01
C ARG A 259 9.61 -11.32 -45.05
N ALA A 260 8.95 -10.17 -44.93
CA ALA A 260 9.34 -9.07 -44.06
C ALA A 260 9.69 -9.50 -42.62
N LYS A 261 8.90 -10.40 -42.00
CA LYS A 261 9.17 -10.91 -40.64
C LYS A 261 10.49 -11.71 -40.51
N ARG A 262 10.99 -12.33 -41.58
CA ARG A 262 12.33 -12.97 -41.61
C ARG A 262 13.45 -11.96 -41.81
N ASP A 263 13.14 -10.83 -42.46
CA ASP A 263 14.10 -9.76 -42.80
C ASP A 263 14.21 -8.69 -41.69
N GLY A 264 13.71 -8.97 -40.47
CA GLY A 264 13.85 -8.12 -39.28
C GLY A 264 12.69 -7.14 -38.99
N PHE A 265 11.57 -7.26 -39.70
CA PHE A 265 10.43 -6.34 -39.60
C PHE A 265 9.83 -6.19 -38.19
N ASN A 266 9.58 -4.94 -37.78
CA ASN A 266 8.82 -4.57 -36.59
C ASN A 266 7.49 -3.89 -36.99
N SER A 267 6.38 -4.61 -36.81
CA SER A 267 5.04 -4.15 -37.19
C SER A 267 4.55 -2.93 -36.42
N ILE A 268 4.97 -2.75 -35.17
CA ILE A 268 4.57 -1.61 -34.33
C ILE A 268 5.23 -0.34 -34.86
N LYS A 269 6.55 -0.35 -35.06
CA LYS A 269 7.30 0.80 -35.59
C LYS A 269 6.85 1.19 -37.00
N ALA A 270 6.63 0.23 -37.89
CA ALA A 270 6.13 0.52 -39.24
C ALA A 270 4.71 1.11 -39.22
N SER A 271 3.82 0.62 -38.34
CA SER A 271 2.48 1.21 -38.19
C SER A 271 2.56 2.65 -37.66
N GLN A 272 3.47 2.93 -36.73
CA GLN A 272 3.71 4.28 -36.21
C GLN A 272 4.26 5.22 -37.29
N ALA A 273 5.16 4.75 -38.15
CA ALA A 273 5.72 5.52 -39.26
C ALA A 273 4.69 5.83 -40.37
N GLU A 274 3.85 4.85 -40.75
CA GLU A 274 2.75 5.07 -41.70
C GLU A 274 1.63 5.96 -41.08
N PHE A 275 1.49 5.98 -39.75
CA PHE A 275 0.54 6.84 -39.05
C PHE A 275 0.98 8.31 -38.98
N LEU A 276 2.28 8.60 -38.77
CA LEU A 276 2.84 9.96 -38.87
C LEU A 276 2.56 10.64 -40.23
N PHE A 277 2.24 9.84 -41.24
CA PHE A 277 1.89 10.25 -42.60
C PHE A 277 0.48 10.83 -42.74
N LEU A 278 -0.45 10.55 -41.82
CA LEU A 278 -1.86 10.98 -41.91
C LEU A 278 -2.10 12.49 -41.75
N GLY A 279 -1.05 13.29 -41.57
CA GLY A 279 -1.11 14.76 -41.52
C GLY A 279 -0.01 15.50 -42.28
N GLN A 280 0.83 14.83 -43.09
CA GLN A 280 1.96 15.47 -43.79
C GLN A 280 1.93 15.29 -45.31
N THR A 281 2.36 16.33 -46.04
CA THR A 281 2.17 16.43 -47.50
C THR A 281 3.40 16.11 -48.36
N LYS A 282 4.59 15.83 -47.77
CA LYS A 282 5.82 15.49 -48.51
C LYS A 282 6.69 14.44 -47.81
N ARG A 283 7.21 13.47 -48.59
CA ARG A 283 8.07 12.35 -48.13
C ARG A 283 9.45 12.74 -47.61
N SER A 284 9.99 13.89 -48.02
CA SER A 284 11.41 14.25 -47.89
C SER A 284 11.84 14.78 -46.50
N ARG A 285 11.26 14.25 -45.41
CA ARG A 285 11.55 14.65 -44.02
C ARG A 285 11.70 13.47 -43.04
N LEU A 286 11.61 12.24 -43.54
CA LEU A 286 11.79 11.02 -42.75
C LEU A 286 13.27 10.64 -42.63
N SER A 287 13.65 9.96 -41.54
CA SER A 287 15.02 9.44 -41.39
C SER A 287 15.31 8.36 -42.44
N ALA A 288 16.60 8.09 -42.69
CA ALA A 288 16.99 7.03 -43.63
C ALA A 288 16.39 5.66 -43.24
N SER A 289 16.33 5.36 -41.93
CA SER A 289 15.69 4.16 -41.36
C SER A 289 14.19 4.10 -41.60
N ASP A 290 13.45 5.21 -41.46
CA ASP A 290 12.00 5.22 -41.72
C ASP A 290 11.69 5.08 -43.21
N GLN A 291 12.54 5.67 -44.07
CA GLN A 291 12.47 5.49 -45.51
C GLN A 291 12.83 4.07 -45.96
N ASP A 292 13.67 3.34 -45.22
CA ASP A 292 13.95 1.92 -45.44
C ASP A 292 12.78 1.04 -44.97
N LEU A 293 12.24 1.27 -43.77
CA LEU A 293 11.05 0.60 -43.26
C LEU A 293 9.83 0.77 -44.18
N GLN A 294 9.63 1.95 -44.79
CA GLN A 294 8.57 2.14 -45.78
C GLN A 294 8.92 1.51 -47.16
N ARG A 295 10.21 1.38 -47.53
CA ARG A 295 10.63 0.67 -48.76
C ARG A 295 10.52 -0.85 -48.66
N GLN A 296 10.59 -1.41 -47.45
CA GLN A 296 10.29 -2.84 -47.20
C GLN A 296 8.81 -3.18 -47.46
N PHE A 297 7.93 -2.17 -47.58
CA PHE A 297 6.50 -2.32 -47.86
C PHE A 297 6.08 -1.55 -49.10
N ASP A 298 6.30 -2.14 -50.27
CA ASP A 298 5.62 -1.69 -51.49
C ASP A 298 4.10 -1.73 -51.29
N HIS A 299 3.41 -0.68 -51.73
CA HIS A 299 1.97 -0.48 -51.58
C HIS A 299 1.15 -1.54 -52.33
N ALA A 300 1.77 -2.31 -53.23
CA ALA A 300 1.18 -3.48 -53.86
C ALA A 300 1.01 -4.71 -52.92
N SER A 301 1.76 -4.79 -51.82
CA SER A 301 1.79 -5.97 -50.93
C SER A 301 0.80 -5.94 -49.76
N TYR A 302 0.04 -4.86 -49.59
CA TYR A 302 -0.94 -4.72 -48.50
C TYR A 302 -2.14 -3.82 -48.85
N SER A 303 -3.29 -4.15 -48.27
CA SER A 303 -4.52 -3.37 -48.24
C SER A 303 -4.55 -2.50 -46.98
N ARG A 304 -5.20 -1.32 -47.04
CA ARG A 304 -5.42 -0.45 -45.87
C ARG A 304 -6.85 0.08 -45.85
N LYS A 305 -7.47 0.06 -44.66
CA LYS A 305 -8.85 0.51 -44.44
C LYS A 305 -8.99 1.21 -43.09
N LEU A 306 -9.54 2.42 -43.08
CA LEU A 306 -9.95 3.10 -41.85
C LEU A 306 -11.30 2.55 -41.38
N VAL A 307 -11.45 2.37 -40.06
CA VAL A 307 -12.66 1.88 -39.39
C VAL A 307 -12.96 2.80 -38.22
N CYS A 308 -14.17 3.35 -38.15
CA CYS A 308 -14.49 4.48 -37.27
C CYS A 308 -15.84 4.31 -36.55
N TYR A 309 -15.88 4.74 -35.28
CA TYR A 309 -17.01 4.68 -34.36
C TYR A 309 -17.23 6.05 -33.71
N GLY A 310 -18.49 6.48 -33.57
CA GLY A 310 -18.83 7.89 -33.30
C GLY A 310 -18.68 8.78 -34.53
N ALA A 311 -18.79 10.10 -34.37
CA ALA A 311 -18.62 11.09 -35.45
C ALA A 311 -19.46 10.78 -36.71
N GLN A 312 -20.73 10.39 -36.51
CA GLN A 312 -21.66 9.97 -37.58
C GLN A 312 -21.12 8.85 -38.50
N GLY A 313 -20.21 8.00 -38.01
CA GLY A 313 -19.65 6.87 -38.76
C GLY A 313 -18.69 7.26 -39.90
N ARG A 314 -18.22 8.52 -39.93
CA ARG A 314 -17.23 8.99 -40.91
C ARG A 314 -15.82 8.75 -40.38
N CYS A 315 -14.89 8.52 -41.30
CA CYS A 315 -13.46 8.44 -40.99
C CYS A 315 -12.72 9.72 -41.38
N PRO A 316 -11.62 10.06 -40.71
CA PRO A 316 -10.80 11.20 -41.10
C PRO A 316 -10.07 10.89 -42.42
N ASP A 317 -10.20 11.78 -43.39
CA ASP A 317 -9.26 11.88 -44.51
C ASP A 317 -8.06 12.75 -44.08
N GLY A 318 -6.83 12.32 -44.43
CA GLY A 318 -5.56 12.92 -43.99
C GLY A 318 -5.26 14.34 -44.50
N LYS A 319 -6.30 15.08 -44.91
CA LYS A 319 -6.29 16.51 -45.26
C LYS A 319 -7.22 17.34 -44.37
N ASN A 320 -8.07 16.71 -43.57
CA ASN A 320 -9.21 17.33 -42.89
C ASN A 320 -9.43 16.79 -41.45
N MET A 321 -8.37 16.32 -40.77
CA MET A 321 -8.44 15.82 -39.38
C MET A 321 -9.22 16.74 -38.44
N SER A 322 -9.08 18.06 -38.57
CA SER A 322 -9.81 19.08 -37.80
C SER A 322 -11.32 19.06 -38.00
N HIS A 323 -11.82 18.72 -39.20
CA HIS A 323 -13.26 18.53 -39.45
C HIS A 323 -13.78 17.24 -38.82
N TRP A 324 -13.01 16.15 -38.84
CA TRP A 324 -13.40 14.91 -38.15
C TRP A 324 -13.50 15.15 -36.64
N ARG A 325 -12.47 15.77 -36.05
CA ARG A 325 -12.44 16.22 -34.65
C ARG A 325 -13.67 17.07 -34.26
N ALA A 326 -14.05 18.03 -35.10
CA ALA A 326 -15.22 18.89 -34.86
C ALA A 326 -16.58 18.15 -34.98
N ALA A 327 -16.63 17.03 -35.70
CA ALA A 327 -17.80 16.14 -35.74
C ALA A 327 -17.84 15.20 -34.52
N SER A 328 -16.69 14.64 -34.11
CA SER A 328 -16.53 13.82 -32.91
C SER A 328 -17.07 14.49 -31.65
N MET A 329 -16.78 15.76 -31.44
CA MET A 329 -17.23 16.51 -30.26
C MET A 329 -18.73 16.81 -30.22
N LYS A 330 -19.45 16.67 -31.34
CA LYS A 330 -20.89 16.97 -31.44
C LYS A 330 -21.79 15.75 -31.35
N ASP A 331 -21.22 14.56 -31.48
CA ASP A 331 -21.92 13.28 -31.50
C ASP A 331 -21.03 12.17 -30.89
N PRO A 332 -20.73 12.25 -29.58
CA PRO A 332 -19.96 11.23 -28.87
C PRO A 332 -20.84 10.02 -28.53
N MET A 333 -20.28 8.82 -28.67
CA MET A 333 -20.92 7.54 -28.42
C MET A 333 -20.26 6.82 -27.23
N PRO A 334 -20.97 5.93 -26.51
CA PRO A 334 -20.38 5.13 -25.44
C PRO A 334 -19.33 4.17 -26.01
N LEU A 335 -18.09 4.29 -25.53
CA LEU A 335 -16.95 3.45 -25.92
C LEU A 335 -16.66 2.34 -24.90
N VAL A 336 -16.94 2.59 -23.62
CA VAL A 336 -16.79 1.66 -22.48
C VAL A 336 -17.89 1.94 -21.46
N ALA A 337 -18.43 0.92 -20.79
CA ALA A 337 -19.40 1.06 -19.71
C ALA A 337 -19.27 -0.09 -18.69
N ASN A 338 -19.17 0.22 -17.39
CA ASN A 338 -18.96 -0.76 -16.33
C ASN A 338 -20.22 -1.01 -15.51
N PHE A 339 -20.72 -2.25 -15.49
CA PHE A 339 -21.95 -2.64 -14.79
C PHE A 339 -21.71 -3.61 -13.62
N ARG A 340 -22.67 -3.70 -12.68
CA ARG A 340 -22.73 -4.70 -11.60
C ARG A 340 -24.21 -5.13 -11.31
N PRO A 341 -24.50 -6.20 -10.53
CA PRO A 341 -25.87 -6.74 -10.29
C PRO A 341 -26.62 -6.22 -9.04
N ILE A 342 -27.90 -5.84 -9.17
CA ILE A 342 -28.65 -5.00 -8.19
C ILE A 342 -28.89 -5.63 -6.82
N LEU A 343 -28.90 -6.96 -6.74
CA LEU A 343 -29.10 -7.74 -5.51
C LEU A 343 -28.16 -7.37 -4.36
N SER A 344 -26.95 -6.88 -4.65
CA SER A 344 -25.99 -6.56 -3.60
C SER A 344 -26.21 -5.20 -2.91
N LEU A 345 -27.15 -4.36 -3.35
CA LEU A 345 -27.65 -3.23 -2.52
C LEU A 345 -28.25 -3.73 -1.21
N PHE A 346 -28.77 -4.96 -1.20
CA PHE A 346 -29.41 -5.57 -0.05
C PHE A 346 -28.35 -6.08 0.94
N THR A 347 -27.69 -5.17 1.65
CA THR A 347 -26.85 -5.43 2.82
C THR A 347 -27.49 -4.82 4.06
N ALA A 348 -27.01 -5.25 5.23
CA ALA A 348 -27.33 -4.60 6.52
C ALA A 348 -26.76 -3.17 6.63
N GLU A 349 -25.98 -2.71 5.65
CA GLU A 349 -25.40 -1.37 5.60
C GLU A 349 -26.36 -0.35 4.99
N TYR A 350 -27.16 -0.74 3.98
CA TYR A 350 -28.20 0.08 3.37
C TYR A 350 -29.60 -0.13 4.00
N PHE A 351 -29.89 -1.32 4.55
CA PHE A 351 -31.20 -1.66 5.12
C PHE A 351 -31.08 -2.27 6.52
N GLU A 352 -31.73 -1.68 7.53
CA GLU A 352 -31.63 -2.09 8.94
C GLU A 352 -32.49 -3.33 9.33
N ASP A 353 -32.94 -4.15 8.38
CA ASP A 353 -33.64 -5.41 8.67
C ASP A 353 -32.60 -6.49 9.03
N PRO A 354 -32.58 -7.05 10.27
CA PRO A 354 -31.59 -8.05 10.67
C PRO A 354 -31.72 -9.39 9.90
N HIS A 355 -32.79 -9.58 9.13
CA HIS A 355 -32.98 -10.73 8.24
C HIS A 355 -32.69 -10.40 6.76
N ILE A 356 -32.19 -9.20 6.43
CA ILE A 356 -32.00 -8.74 5.04
C ILE A 356 -31.08 -9.66 4.22
N LEU A 357 -30.06 -10.27 4.84
CA LEU A 357 -29.15 -11.20 4.17
C LEU A 357 -29.88 -12.49 3.74
N GLY A 358 -30.73 -13.04 4.60
CA GLY A 358 -31.59 -14.18 4.25
C GLY A 358 -32.62 -13.83 3.17
N LYS A 359 -33.17 -12.60 3.21
CA LYS A 359 -34.04 -12.07 2.14
C LYS A 359 -33.27 -11.94 0.81
N ARG A 360 -32.04 -11.42 0.82
CA ARG A 360 -31.14 -11.33 -0.36
C ARG A 360 -30.82 -12.70 -0.95
N GLU A 361 -30.51 -13.70 -0.13
CA GLU A 361 -30.27 -15.07 -0.63
C GLU A 361 -31.54 -15.68 -1.24
N GLY A 362 -32.69 -15.50 -0.59
CA GLY A 362 -34.00 -15.89 -1.11
C GLY A 362 -34.29 -15.23 -2.47
N LEU A 363 -34.06 -13.93 -2.59
CA LEU A 363 -34.30 -13.16 -3.82
C LEU A 363 -33.32 -13.54 -4.94
N ALA A 364 -32.04 -13.76 -4.62
CA ALA A 364 -31.04 -14.24 -5.58
C ALA A 364 -31.41 -15.62 -6.14
N LYS A 365 -31.88 -16.52 -5.28
CA LYS A 365 -32.36 -17.86 -5.64
C LYS A 365 -33.61 -17.78 -6.53
N LEU A 366 -34.53 -16.87 -6.22
CA LEU A 366 -35.76 -16.63 -6.99
C LEU A 366 -35.49 -15.99 -8.37
N MET A 367 -34.58 -15.02 -8.45
CA MET A 367 -34.14 -14.39 -9.72
C MET A 367 -33.47 -15.40 -10.66
N ASN A 368 -32.61 -16.28 -10.13
CA ASN A 368 -32.00 -17.35 -10.92
C ASN A 368 -33.05 -18.34 -11.44
N GLN A 369 -34.01 -18.74 -10.60
CA GLN A 369 -35.09 -19.65 -10.99
C GLN A 369 -36.09 -19.07 -11.98
N THR A 370 -36.42 -17.77 -11.86
CA THR A 370 -37.52 -17.14 -12.63
C THR A 370 -37.03 -16.36 -13.86
N TYR A 371 -35.91 -15.63 -13.75
CA TYR A 371 -35.40 -14.74 -14.79
C TYR A 371 -34.36 -15.44 -15.68
N CYS A 372 -33.23 -15.88 -15.12
CA CYS A 372 -32.13 -16.40 -15.95
C CYS A 372 -32.39 -17.78 -16.58
N ARG A 373 -33.42 -18.52 -16.15
CA ARG A 373 -33.90 -19.72 -16.86
C ARG A 373 -34.77 -19.44 -18.08
N ARG A 374 -35.17 -18.19 -18.33
CA ARG A 374 -36.08 -17.81 -19.44
C ARG A 374 -35.38 -17.07 -20.58
N GLU A 375 -34.31 -16.32 -20.32
CA GLU A 375 -33.59 -15.53 -21.34
C GLU A 375 -32.22 -16.14 -21.69
N PRO A 376 -31.95 -16.51 -22.98
CA PRO A 376 -30.71 -17.18 -23.40
C PRO A 376 -29.41 -16.40 -23.22
N SER A 377 -29.48 -15.12 -22.82
CA SER A 377 -28.33 -14.23 -22.60
C SER A 377 -28.39 -13.52 -21.23
N CYS A 378 -28.97 -14.17 -20.22
CA CYS A 378 -29.00 -13.65 -18.85
C CYS A 378 -27.59 -13.64 -18.22
N ALA A 379 -26.89 -12.51 -18.32
CA ALA A 379 -25.53 -12.37 -17.83
C ALA A 379 -25.49 -12.17 -16.30
N VAL A 380 -25.36 -13.27 -15.56
CA VAL A 380 -24.64 -13.27 -14.27
C VAL A 380 -23.25 -13.83 -14.57
N VAL A 381 -22.37 -12.98 -15.12
CA VAL A 381 -21.13 -13.41 -15.79
C VAL A 381 -19.90 -12.81 -15.12
N VAL A 382 -18.97 -13.72 -14.85
CA VAL A 382 -17.59 -13.55 -14.36
C VAL A 382 -16.80 -12.57 -15.25
N PRO A 383 -15.86 -11.76 -14.72
CA PRO A 383 -15.13 -10.77 -15.51
C PRO A 383 -14.18 -11.42 -16.54
N GLU A 384 -14.58 -11.48 -17.81
CA GLU A 384 -13.76 -11.98 -18.91
C GLU A 384 -14.15 -11.34 -20.26
N MET A 385 -13.18 -11.29 -21.19
CA MET A 385 -13.27 -10.80 -22.59
C MET A 385 -13.42 -9.27 -22.80
N TYR A 386 -12.66 -8.60 -23.68
CA TYR A 386 -11.67 -9.05 -24.67
C TYR A 386 -10.38 -8.21 -24.70
N ILE A 387 -9.24 -8.91 -24.73
CA ILE A 387 -8.09 -8.55 -25.58
C ILE A 387 -8.01 -9.62 -26.68
N THR A 388 -7.65 -9.26 -27.91
CA THR A 388 -7.56 -10.21 -29.03
C THR A 388 -6.19 -10.22 -29.68
N GLU A 389 -5.44 -11.30 -29.50
CA GLU A 389 -4.53 -11.85 -30.51
C GLU A 389 -4.71 -13.38 -30.60
N ALA A 390 -4.18 -13.98 -31.67
CA ALA A 390 -4.13 -15.43 -31.91
C ALA A 390 -5.47 -16.21 -31.92
N THR A 391 -6.25 -16.06 -33.00
CA THR A 391 -6.98 -17.22 -33.56
C THR A 391 -6.13 -17.87 -34.66
N GLN A 392 -6.06 -19.21 -34.68
CA GLN A 392 -5.38 -19.93 -35.76
C GLN A 392 -6.20 -19.80 -37.06
N LEU A 393 -5.57 -19.32 -38.14
CA LEU A 393 -6.24 -19.06 -39.42
C LEU A 393 -5.89 -20.12 -40.48
N PRO A 394 -6.86 -20.57 -41.32
CA PRO A 394 -6.60 -21.56 -42.38
C PRO A 394 -5.66 -21.06 -43.48
N ARG A 395 -5.10 -22.01 -44.26
CA ARG A 395 -4.33 -21.70 -45.48
C ARG A 395 -5.20 -20.87 -46.45
N GLY A 396 -4.69 -19.71 -46.85
CA GLY A 396 -5.40 -18.72 -47.68
C GLY A 396 -5.90 -17.49 -46.92
N ALA A 397 -5.73 -17.42 -45.59
CA ALA A 397 -6.14 -16.25 -44.82
C ALA A 397 -5.24 -15.02 -45.00
N VAL A 398 -5.88 -13.85 -45.02
CA VAL A 398 -5.24 -12.51 -44.99
C VAL A 398 -4.79 -12.20 -43.56
N VAL A 399 -3.57 -11.68 -43.39
CA VAL A 399 -3.08 -11.24 -42.06
C VAL A 399 -3.64 -9.84 -41.78
N ARG A 400 -4.59 -9.77 -40.86
CA ARG A 400 -5.17 -8.51 -40.35
C ARG A 400 -4.37 -8.02 -39.16
N SER A 401 -3.62 -6.93 -39.33
CA SER A 401 -3.07 -6.17 -38.21
C SER A 401 -3.93 -4.93 -37.99
N ALA A 402 -4.53 -4.83 -36.80
CA ALA A 402 -5.24 -3.64 -36.36
C ALA A 402 -4.28 -2.79 -35.53
N ALA A 403 -3.66 -1.79 -36.14
CA ALA A 403 -2.83 -0.83 -35.43
C ALA A 403 -3.74 0.09 -34.60
N ILE A 404 -3.97 -0.28 -33.33
CA ILE A 404 -4.66 0.56 -32.35
C ILE A 404 -3.67 1.64 -31.90
N ILE A 405 -3.52 2.67 -32.72
CA ILE A 405 -2.77 3.88 -32.39
C ILE A 405 -3.78 4.92 -31.92
N LEU A 406 -3.83 5.14 -30.61
CA LEU A 406 -4.56 6.26 -30.02
C LEU A 406 -3.75 7.53 -30.28
N GLN A 407 -4.22 8.36 -31.22
CA GLN A 407 -3.92 9.78 -31.22
C GLN A 407 -5.24 10.54 -31.11
N ASP A 408 -5.33 11.35 -30.07
CA ASP A 408 -6.41 12.30 -29.79
C ASP A 408 -7.81 11.67 -29.72
N THR A 409 -8.03 10.89 -28.65
CA THR A 409 -9.35 10.83 -28.02
C THR A 409 -9.72 12.26 -27.61
N LEU A 410 -10.64 12.89 -28.34
CA LEU A 410 -11.22 14.16 -27.90
C LEU A 410 -12.19 13.90 -26.75
N TYR A 411 -11.94 14.55 -25.62
CA TYR A 411 -12.75 14.46 -24.42
C TYR A 411 -13.90 15.47 -24.50
N ALA A 412 -14.78 15.23 -25.47
CA ALA A 412 -16.06 15.90 -25.56
C ALA A 412 -16.79 15.78 -24.22
N MET A 413 -17.06 16.94 -23.60
CA MET A 413 -17.53 17.07 -22.22
C MET A 413 -18.69 16.11 -21.87
N SER A 414 -18.74 15.70 -20.60
CA SER A 414 -19.96 15.17 -20.00
C SER A 414 -21.09 16.20 -20.09
N ILE A 415 -21.99 16.01 -21.05
CA ILE A 415 -23.16 16.88 -21.22
C ILE A 415 -24.16 16.56 -20.10
N LEU A 416 -24.08 17.32 -19.01
CA LEU A 416 -25.28 17.59 -18.20
C LEU A 416 -26.38 18.14 -19.13
N PRO A 417 -27.65 17.73 -18.97
CA PRO A 417 -28.76 18.32 -19.70
C PRO A 417 -28.79 19.86 -19.58
N THR A 418 -29.24 20.54 -20.63
CA THR A 418 -29.04 21.99 -20.87
C THR A 418 -29.89 22.92 -19.99
N ALA A 419 -29.78 22.77 -18.67
CA ALA A 419 -30.13 23.73 -17.62
C ALA A 419 -29.21 23.39 -16.42
N ILE A 420 -28.27 24.23 -16.00
CA ILE A 420 -28.41 25.65 -15.63
C ILE A 420 -27.23 26.47 -16.18
N ARG A 421 -27.50 27.65 -16.76
CA ARG A 421 -26.51 28.48 -17.48
C ARG A 421 -25.89 29.60 -16.63
N GLU A 422 -25.87 29.45 -15.30
CA GLU A 422 -25.67 30.60 -14.37
C GLU A 422 -24.53 30.46 -13.35
N VAL A 423 -23.80 29.33 -13.29
CA VAL A 423 -22.89 29.02 -12.15
C VAL A 423 -21.38 29.11 -12.50
N LEU A 424 -21.01 29.55 -13.71
CA LEU A 424 -19.60 29.72 -14.13
C LEU A 424 -18.93 30.98 -13.55
N HIS A 425 -18.84 31.09 -12.22
CA HIS A 425 -18.07 32.14 -11.53
C HIS A 425 -17.45 31.73 -10.17
N ALA A 426 -16.98 30.48 -10.03
CA ALA A 426 -16.08 30.08 -8.95
C ALA A 426 -15.17 28.90 -9.39
N GLY A 427 -13.85 28.90 -9.13
CA GLY A 427 -13.02 29.97 -8.61
C GLY A 427 -11.54 29.55 -8.56
N SER A 428 -10.66 30.27 -9.27
CA SER A 428 -9.21 30.04 -9.27
C SER A 428 -8.46 31.23 -8.65
N PHE A 429 -7.34 30.98 -7.99
CA PHE A 429 -6.49 32.01 -7.38
C PHE A 429 -5.65 32.76 -8.43
N GLY A 430 -6.31 33.47 -9.35
CA GLY A 430 -5.70 34.21 -10.46
C GLY A 430 -4.84 35.43 -10.10
N ARG A 431 -4.52 35.64 -8.81
CA ARG A 431 -3.65 36.73 -8.32
C ARG A 431 -2.80 36.22 -7.15
N ARG A 432 -1.53 36.66 -7.09
CA ARG A 432 -0.62 36.36 -5.97
C ARG A 432 -1.16 36.98 -4.68
N ALA A 433 -1.56 36.15 -3.73
CA ALA A 433 -2.05 36.56 -2.42
C ALA A 433 -0.94 36.49 -1.36
N PHE A 434 -1.01 37.37 -0.36
CA PHE A 434 -0.19 37.32 0.85
C PHE A 434 -1.07 37.37 2.11
N GLY A 435 -0.53 36.94 3.26
CA GLY A 435 -1.21 37.09 4.55
C GLY A 435 -2.53 36.33 4.69
N LEU A 436 -2.73 35.21 3.99
CA LEU A 436 -3.86 34.32 4.20
C LEU A 436 -3.74 33.56 5.54
N GLY A 437 -4.87 33.17 6.13
CA GLY A 437 -4.90 32.16 7.18
C GLY A 437 -4.94 30.76 6.56
N ALA A 438 -4.25 29.79 7.15
CA ALA A 438 -4.26 28.38 6.71
C ALA A 438 -4.62 27.45 7.87
N VAL A 439 -5.49 26.45 7.64
CA VAL A 439 -5.91 25.48 8.65
C VAL A 439 -6.25 24.13 8.02
N ILE A 440 -5.85 23.04 8.68
CA ILE A 440 -6.21 21.66 8.27
C ILE A 440 -7.49 21.25 9.02
N VAL A 441 -8.40 20.55 8.34
CA VAL A 441 -9.64 20.03 8.92
C VAL A 441 -9.85 18.59 8.46
N SER A 442 -9.56 17.65 9.38
CA SER A 442 -9.26 16.23 9.11
C SER A 442 -8.08 16.02 8.15
N ASP A 443 -7.63 14.77 8.00
CA ASP A 443 -6.50 14.37 7.15
C ASP A 443 -6.77 14.52 5.64
N LEU A 444 -7.92 15.11 5.27
CA LEU A 444 -8.43 15.22 3.90
C LEU A 444 -8.35 16.65 3.31
N TRP A 445 -8.45 17.70 4.14
CA TRP A 445 -8.69 19.08 3.64
C TRP A 445 -7.79 20.14 4.29
N LEU A 446 -7.11 20.93 3.46
CA LEU A 446 -6.35 22.13 3.85
C LEU A 446 -7.04 23.40 3.35
N TYR A 447 -7.57 24.22 4.26
CA TYR A 447 -8.26 25.47 3.94
C TYR A 447 -7.28 26.65 3.92
N ALA A 448 -7.29 27.42 2.83
CA ALA A 448 -6.69 28.74 2.73
C ALA A 448 -7.81 29.80 2.76
N ILE A 449 -7.65 30.82 3.63
CA ILE A 449 -8.74 31.68 4.08
C ILE A 449 -8.30 33.16 4.04
N GLY A 450 -8.98 33.95 3.22
CA GLY A 450 -8.71 35.39 3.06
C GLY A 450 -7.33 35.66 2.46
N GLY A 451 -6.63 36.63 3.04
CA GLY A 451 -5.38 37.19 2.50
C GLY A 451 -5.61 38.55 1.81
N GLY A 452 -4.60 39.04 1.11
CA GLY A 452 -4.69 40.27 0.34
C GLY A 452 -3.80 40.27 -0.90
N PHE A 453 -4.08 41.21 -1.82
CA PHE A 453 -3.32 41.40 -3.06
C PHE A 453 -2.90 42.86 -3.19
N PHE A 454 -1.73 43.12 -3.78
CA PHE A 454 -1.31 44.46 -4.20
C PHE A 454 -1.96 44.85 -5.53
N GLU A 455 -2.30 46.14 -5.68
CA GLU A 455 -2.74 46.70 -6.96
C GLU A 455 -1.62 47.52 -7.62
N SER A 456 -1.33 47.22 -8.89
CA SER A 456 -0.19 47.77 -9.63
C SER A 456 -0.50 49.13 -10.28
N ARG A 457 -0.70 50.19 -9.47
CA ARG A 457 -0.82 51.60 -9.92
C ARG A 457 -0.49 52.61 -8.80
N GLY A 458 0.66 53.29 -8.92
CA GLY A 458 1.02 54.47 -8.10
C GLY A 458 2.20 54.28 -7.13
N HIS A 459 2.71 55.38 -6.57
CA HIS A 459 3.87 55.42 -5.65
C HIS A 459 3.53 55.09 -4.18
N HIS A 460 2.32 54.66 -3.91
CA HIS A 460 1.97 53.92 -2.69
C HIS A 460 1.53 52.52 -3.12
N TRP A 461 1.70 51.53 -2.25
CA TRP A 461 1.30 50.14 -2.50
C TRP A 461 -0.01 49.80 -1.78
N PRO A 462 -1.19 50.26 -2.26
CA PRO A 462 -2.45 49.85 -1.68
C PRO A 462 -2.63 48.36 -1.89
N TRP A 463 -2.83 47.65 -0.78
CA TRP A 463 -3.28 46.27 -0.80
C TRP A 463 -4.75 46.22 -0.41
N TYR A 464 -5.45 45.25 -1.01
CA TYR A 464 -6.85 44.99 -0.75
C TYR A 464 -6.96 43.60 -0.13
N ALA A 465 -7.64 43.50 1.01
CA ALA A 465 -7.97 42.19 1.58
C ALA A 465 -9.00 41.47 0.70
N THR A 466 -9.04 40.15 0.80
CA THR A 466 -10.04 39.32 0.14
C THR A 466 -10.89 38.53 1.12
N ALA A 467 -12.06 38.09 0.65
CA ALA A 467 -12.94 37.17 1.36
C ALA A 467 -12.79 35.71 0.89
N ASN A 468 -12.12 35.48 -0.25
CA ASN A 468 -11.90 34.16 -0.86
C ASN A 468 -11.53 33.10 0.18
N VAL A 469 -12.20 31.96 0.09
CA VAL A 469 -11.83 30.74 0.80
C VAL A 469 -11.67 29.62 -0.23
N THR A 470 -10.62 28.82 -0.11
CA THR A 470 -10.44 27.61 -0.94
C THR A 470 -9.92 26.48 -0.08
N ALA A 471 -10.42 25.27 -0.28
CA ALA A 471 -9.92 24.07 0.38
C ALA A 471 -9.19 23.18 -0.63
N PHE A 472 -7.95 22.81 -0.32
CA PHE A 472 -7.20 21.80 -1.07
C PHE A 472 -7.60 20.41 -0.57
N GLU A 473 -8.10 19.58 -1.47
CA GLU A 473 -8.38 18.17 -1.22
C GLU A 473 -7.08 17.37 -1.39
N ILE A 474 -6.57 16.80 -0.29
CA ILE A 474 -5.21 16.25 -0.24
C ILE A 474 -5.05 15.04 -1.18
N TYR A 475 -6.07 14.20 -1.29
CA TYR A 475 -6.06 12.98 -2.10
C TYR A 475 -6.23 13.29 -3.60
N ASN A 476 -7.23 14.09 -3.97
CA ASN A 476 -7.49 14.48 -5.36
C ASN A 476 -6.56 15.61 -5.86
N ARG A 477 -5.71 16.16 -4.98
CA ARG A 477 -4.71 17.21 -5.25
C ARG A 477 -5.28 18.46 -5.92
N SER A 478 -6.53 18.80 -5.63
CA SER A 478 -7.27 19.89 -6.28
C SER A 478 -7.67 20.99 -5.28
N TRP A 479 -7.75 22.24 -5.75
CA TRP A 479 -8.28 23.36 -4.97
C TRP A 479 -9.75 23.58 -5.30
N VAL A 480 -10.61 23.45 -4.29
CA VAL A 480 -12.06 23.66 -4.38
C VAL A 480 -12.41 25.04 -3.80
N PRO A 481 -13.17 25.89 -4.52
CA PRO A 481 -13.69 27.12 -3.95
C PRO A 481 -14.68 26.83 -2.82
N MET A 482 -14.51 27.54 -1.71
CA MET A 482 -15.39 27.50 -0.54
C MET A 482 -16.10 28.86 -0.40
N PRO A 483 -17.25 28.92 0.30
CA PRO A 483 -17.96 30.17 0.52
C PRO A 483 -17.07 31.25 1.13
N ASP A 484 -17.11 32.44 0.52
CA ASP A 484 -16.37 33.63 0.95
C ASP A 484 -16.73 34.05 2.39
N LEU A 485 -15.73 34.58 3.11
CA LEU A 485 -15.93 35.22 4.41
C LEU A 485 -16.97 36.36 4.34
N GLY A 486 -17.78 36.52 5.38
CA GLY A 486 -18.70 37.65 5.51
C GLY A 486 -17.99 39.01 5.62
N LYS A 487 -16.67 39.01 5.90
CA LYS A 487 -15.78 40.16 5.73
C LYS A 487 -14.44 39.77 5.08
N LYS A 488 -13.98 40.60 4.14
CA LYS A 488 -12.62 40.54 3.58
C LYS A 488 -11.57 40.75 4.67
N ARG A 489 -10.54 39.89 4.75
CA ARG A 489 -9.52 39.90 5.82
C ARG A 489 -8.15 39.47 5.30
N VAL A 490 -7.12 40.31 5.51
CA VAL A 490 -5.70 39.91 5.47
C VAL A 490 -5.15 39.77 6.90
N TRP A 491 -4.20 38.86 7.07
CA TRP A 491 -3.65 38.38 8.34
C TRP A 491 -4.68 37.98 9.42
N PRO A 492 -5.73 37.20 9.08
CA PRO A 492 -6.64 36.64 10.07
C PRO A 492 -5.95 35.53 10.89
N ALA A 493 -6.33 35.41 12.15
CA ALA A 493 -6.02 34.23 12.97
C ALA A 493 -7.07 33.14 12.68
N VAL A 494 -6.64 31.89 12.47
CA VAL A 494 -7.52 30.77 12.11
C VAL A 494 -7.21 29.51 12.93
N ALA A 495 -8.24 28.73 13.27
CA ALA A 495 -8.12 27.43 13.93
C ALA A 495 -9.40 26.58 13.67
N ALA A 496 -9.34 25.27 13.88
CA ALA A 496 -10.48 24.37 13.66
C ALA A 496 -10.75 23.44 14.86
N HIS A 497 -12.02 23.15 15.11
CA HIS A 497 -12.51 22.21 16.13
C HIS A 497 -13.84 21.62 15.67
N ASP A 498 -14.02 20.31 15.80
CA ASP A 498 -15.29 19.58 15.61
C ASP A 498 -16.06 19.96 14.33
N GLY A 499 -15.35 19.97 13.20
CA GLY A 499 -15.93 20.32 11.89
C GLY A 499 -16.26 21.81 11.71
N VAL A 500 -15.76 22.68 12.59
CA VAL A 500 -15.96 24.13 12.55
C VAL A 500 -14.62 24.86 12.51
N ILE A 501 -14.41 25.66 11.48
CA ILE A 501 -13.30 26.61 11.38
C ILE A 501 -13.70 27.93 12.04
N TYR A 502 -12.78 28.55 12.76
CA TYR A 502 -12.95 29.86 13.40
C TYR A 502 -11.95 30.85 12.80
N VAL A 503 -12.40 32.09 12.56
CA VAL A 503 -11.63 33.17 11.92
C VAL A 503 -11.78 34.47 12.71
N VAL A 504 -10.66 35.04 13.14
CA VAL A 504 -10.62 36.16 14.09
C VAL A 504 -9.61 37.22 13.66
N GLY A 505 -9.90 38.50 13.89
CA GLY A 505 -8.97 39.61 13.62
C GLY A 505 -8.63 39.81 12.12
N GLY A 506 -7.43 40.32 11.86
CA GLY A 506 -6.93 40.72 10.55
C GLY A 506 -7.20 42.20 10.25
N THR A 507 -7.26 42.59 8.97
CA THR A 507 -7.75 43.92 8.53
C THR A 507 -8.34 43.85 7.12
N SER A 508 -9.25 44.78 6.79
CA SER A 508 -10.03 44.82 5.55
C SER A 508 -9.43 45.70 4.44
N THR A 509 -8.69 46.76 4.77
CA THR A 509 -8.03 47.63 3.76
C THR A 509 -6.76 48.26 4.30
N SER A 510 -5.84 48.66 3.42
CA SER A 510 -4.63 49.41 3.74
C SER A 510 -4.86 50.88 4.19
N ARG A 511 -6.09 51.24 4.58
CA ARG A 511 -6.48 52.56 5.14
C ARG A 511 -7.51 52.45 6.28
N ASP A 512 -7.83 51.24 6.71
CA ASP A 512 -8.77 50.97 7.81
C ASP A 512 -8.00 50.26 8.92
N ASP A 513 -7.28 51.07 9.69
CA ASP A 513 -6.30 50.62 10.69
C ASP A 513 -6.95 49.89 11.89
N ARG A 514 -8.29 49.92 11.99
CA ARG A 514 -9.04 49.33 13.09
C ARG A 514 -9.33 47.85 12.82
N ALA A 515 -8.38 47.00 13.20
CA ALA A 515 -8.52 45.54 13.15
C ALA A 515 -9.90 45.07 13.66
N PRO A 516 -10.66 44.25 12.91
CA PRO A 516 -12.06 44.04 13.18
C PRO A 516 -12.23 43.06 14.34
N THR A 517 -12.85 43.55 15.42
CA THR A 517 -13.22 42.77 16.62
C THR A 517 -14.27 41.68 16.38
N THR A 518 -14.60 41.39 15.11
CA THR A 518 -15.58 40.37 14.73
C THR A 518 -14.90 39.03 14.53
N ALA A 519 -15.39 37.99 15.23
CA ALA A 519 -15.09 36.60 14.92
C ALA A 519 -16.19 36.00 14.02
N GLU A 520 -15.80 35.10 13.13
CA GLU A 520 -16.69 34.33 12.23
C GLU A 520 -16.35 32.85 12.36
N ARG A 521 -17.36 31.96 12.26
CA ARG A 521 -17.15 30.51 12.21
C ARG A 521 -17.75 29.91 10.94
N PHE A 522 -17.07 28.95 10.34
CA PHE A 522 -17.54 28.18 9.19
C PHE A 522 -17.73 26.73 9.60
N ASN A 523 -18.97 26.24 9.57
CA ASN A 523 -19.25 24.83 9.76
C ASN A 523 -19.10 24.12 8.41
N ILE A 524 -18.16 23.17 8.30
CA ILE A 524 -17.79 22.56 7.02
C ILE A 524 -18.91 21.71 6.39
N MET A 525 -19.77 21.12 7.24
CA MET A 525 -20.86 20.23 6.82
C MET A 525 -22.00 21.02 6.16
N THR A 526 -22.39 22.13 6.77
CA THR A 526 -23.41 23.06 6.23
C THR A 526 -22.84 24.07 5.22
N ARG A 527 -21.50 24.13 5.08
CA ARG A 527 -20.75 25.14 4.34
C ARG A 527 -21.24 26.58 4.61
N SER A 528 -21.55 26.89 5.87
CA SER A 528 -22.14 28.18 6.25
C SER A 528 -21.24 28.99 7.18
N TRP A 529 -21.07 30.28 6.87
CA TRP A 529 -20.45 31.26 7.76
C TRP A 529 -21.48 31.83 8.73
N VAL A 530 -21.21 31.69 10.03
CA VAL A 530 -21.98 32.30 11.11
C VAL A 530 -21.08 33.28 11.86
N ARG A 531 -21.45 34.55 11.87
CA ARG A 531 -20.78 35.57 12.69
C ARG A 531 -20.99 35.27 14.17
N LEU A 532 -19.92 35.21 14.96
CA LEU A 532 -20.02 35.07 16.40
C LEU A 532 -20.45 36.40 17.04
N ALA A 533 -21.28 36.32 18.08
CA ALA A 533 -21.64 37.47 18.90
C ALA A 533 -20.43 37.97 19.73
N ALA A 534 -19.52 37.06 20.09
CA ALA A 534 -18.31 37.38 20.84
C ALA A 534 -17.35 38.29 20.06
N ARG A 535 -16.95 39.38 20.72
CA ARG A 535 -15.92 40.30 20.24
C ARG A 535 -14.60 40.05 20.96
N CYS A 536 -13.52 39.92 20.20
CA CYS A 536 -12.14 39.95 20.71
C CYS A 536 -11.62 41.40 20.73
N SER A 537 -10.42 41.62 21.28
CA SER A 537 -9.71 42.88 21.05
C SER A 537 -9.24 43.04 19.58
N PRO A 538 -8.98 44.27 19.09
CA PRO A 538 -8.44 44.50 17.75
C PRO A 538 -7.04 43.88 17.59
N ARG A 539 -6.90 42.88 16.71
CA ARG A 539 -5.64 42.15 16.47
C ARG A 539 -5.40 41.84 15.00
N ILE A 540 -4.19 42.12 14.51
CA ILE A 540 -3.71 41.78 13.15
C ILE A 540 -2.55 40.78 13.27
N GLY A 541 -2.58 39.66 12.55
CA GLY A 541 -1.47 38.69 12.57
C GLY A 541 -1.26 38.01 13.93
N ALA A 542 -2.33 37.78 14.69
CA ALA A 542 -2.33 36.95 15.88
C ALA A 542 -2.35 35.45 15.52
N GLY A 543 -1.83 34.61 16.40
CA GLY A 543 -1.94 33.14 16.26
C GLY A 543 -3.15 32.62 17.02
N MET A 544 -3.80 31.56 16.54
CA MET A 544 -4.93 30.94 17.23
C MET A 544 -4.83 29.41 17.23
N ALA A 545 -5.17 28.78 18.36
CA ALA A 545 -5.18 27.33 18.53
C ALA A 545 -6.38 26.88 19.39
N VAL A 546 -6.60 25.58 19.50
CA VAL A 546 -7.69 24.98 20.29
C VAL A 546 -7.10 24.09 21.38
N ALA A 547 -7.32 24.45 22.64
CA ALA A 547 -6.86 23.69 23.81
C ALA A 547 -7.99 23.55 24.82
N ALA A 548 -8.17 22.36 25.40
CA ALA A 548 -9.17 22.06 26.43
C ALA A 548 -10.62 22.54 26.12
N GLY A 549 -11.05 22.48 24.86
CA GLY A 549 -12.40 22.94 24.44
C GLY A 549 -12.57 24.47 24.39
N GLN A 550 -11.46 25.21 24.34
CA GLN A 550 -11.40 26.67 24.22
C GLN A 550 -10.59 27.06 22.97
N LEU A 551 -11.00 28.13 22.28
CA LEU A 551 -10.10 28.85 21.38
C LEU A 551 -9.16 29.72 22.22
N TRP A 552 -7.88 29.76 21.85
CA TRP A 552 -6.86 30.63 22.44
C TRP A 552 -6.19 31.47 21.35
N LEU A 553 -6.13 32.78 21.57
CA LEU A 553 -5.70 33.81 20.62
C LEU A 553 -4.50 34.59 21.20
N PHE A 554 -3.36 34.55 20.52
CA PHE A 554 -2.06 35.00 21.03
C PHE A 554 -1.48 36.16 20.22
N GLY A 555 -1.14 37.26 20.90
CA GLY A 555 -0.39 38.38 20.32
C GLY A 555 -1.09 39.10 19.16
N GLY A 556 -0.32 39.42 18.12
CA GLY A 556 -0.71 40.26 16.98
C GLY A 556 -0.34 41.74 17.17
N PHE A 557 -0.70 42.58 16.20
CA PHE A 557 -0.66 44.04 16.35
C PHE A 557 -2.02 44.61 16.71
N SER A 558 -2.05 45.58 17.61
CA SER A 558 -3.11 46.59 17.70
C SER A 558 -2.61 47.87 17.02
N VAL A 559 -3.53 48.71 16.55
CA VAL A 559 -3.19 50.06 16.10
C VAL A 559 -3.76 51.07 17.09
N ASP A 560 -2.96 52.03 17.52
CA ASP A 560 -3.40 53.07 18.46
C ASP A 560 -4.12 54.24 17.77
N ALA A 561 -4.58 55.21 18.55
CA ALA A 561 -5.38 56.34 18.07
C ALA A 561 -4.66 57.28 17.07
N ARG A 562 -3.36 57.08 16.80
CA ARG A 562 -2.54 57.83 15.84
C ARG A 562 -2.32 57.10 14.51
N GLY A 563 -2.63 55.81 14.44
CA GLY A 563 -2.23 54.93 13.32
C GLY A 563 -0.98 54.09 13.59
N ASP A 564 -0.36 54.20 14.78
CA ASP A 564 0.86 53.48 15.12
C ASP A 564 0.59 52.01 15.50
N TYR A 565 1.26 51.07 14.81
CA TYR A 565 1.17 49.63 15.03
C TYR A 565 1.99 49.20 16.24
N ARG A 566 1.33 48.62 17.27
CA ARG A 566 1.96 48.12 18.50
C ARG A 566 1.76 46.61 18.62
N ALA A 567 2.85 45.86 18.75
CA ALA A 567 2.79 44.42 19.00
C ALA A 567 2.24 44.12 20.40
N ILE A 568 1.45 43.06 20.54
CA ILE A 568 0.69 42.72 21.74
C ILE A 568 1.35 41.55 22.48
N GLU A 569 1.46 41.65 23.81
CA GLU A 569 1.95 40.57 24.70
C GLU A 569 0.83 39.78 25.38
N THR A 570 -0.42 40.22 25.27
CA THR A 570 -1.57 39.58 25.91
C THR A 570 -2.15 38.44 25.07
N ALA A 571 -2.76 37.45 25.74
CA ALA A 571 -3.54 36.38 25.14
C ALA A 571 -5.01 36.47 25.58
N GLU A 572 -5.92 36.01 24.73
CA GLU A 572 -7.36 35.95 24.98
C GLU A 572 -7.88 34.54 24.69
N HIS A 573 -8.94 34.11 25.38
CA HIS A 573 -9.55 32.79 25.17
C HIS A 573 -11.09 32.83 25.17
N LEU A 574 -11.70 31.84 24.52
CA LEU A 574 -13.15 31.71 24.36
C LEU A 574 -13.57 30.24 24.52
N HIS A 575 -14.40 29.95 25.52
CA HIS A 575 -15.02 28.63 25.70
C HIS A 575 -16.00 28.31 24.57
N LEU A 576 -15.90 27.10 24.00
CA LEU A 576 -16.78 26.64 22.91
C LEU A 576 -18.03 25.89 23.41
N THR A 577 -18.05 25.50 24.70
CA THR A 577 -19.01 24.54 25.27
C THR A 577 -20.28 25.15 25.88
N THR A 578 -20.50 26.47 25.78
CA THR A 578 -21.74 27.10 26.25
C THR A 578 -22.46 27.84 25.12
N SER A 579 -23.77 27.59 24.97
CA SER A 579 -24.61 28.16 23.91
C SER A 579 -24.75 29.69 23.96
N ASN A 580 -24.35 30.32 25.07
CA ASN A 580 -24.31 31.78 25.26
C ASN A 580 -22.89 32.31 25.56
N GLY A 581 -21.83 31.59 25.18
CA GLY A 581 -20.43 32.05 25.28
C GLY A 581 -20.15 33.28 24.42
N THR A 582 -20.33 34.48 24.98
CA THR A 582 -20.52 35.74 24.23
C THR A 582 -19.41 36.78 24.40
N THR A 583 -18.32 36.45 25.10
CA THR A 583 -17.15 37.35 25.29
C THR A 583 -15.84 36.56 25.32
N TRP A 584 -14.80 37.11 24.68
CA TRP A 584 -13.43 36.64 24.89
C TRP A 584 -12.92 37.12 26.26
N GLN A 585 -12.15 36.29 26.95
CA GLN A 585 -11.57 36.59 28.26
C GLN A 585 -10.06 36.71 28.17
N LEU A 586 -9.50 37.76 28.78
CA LEU A 586 -8.05 37.95 28.88
C LEU A 586 -7.45 36.82 29.74
N ALA A 587 -6.35 36.22 29.28
CA ALA A 587 -5.61 35.26 30.07
C ALA A 587 -4.95 35.94 31.28
N ALA A 588 -4.94 35.29 32.44
CA ALA A 588 -4.38 35.84 33.68
C ALA A 588 -2.84 36.01 33.66
N ALA A 589 -2.16 35.45 32.65
CA ALA A 589 -0.73 35.62 32.41
C ALA A 589 -0.50 36.21 31.02
N PHE A 590 0.38 37.21 30.96
CA PHE A 590 0.90 37.77 29.71
C PHE A 590 2.01 36.89 29.14
N MET A 591 2.21 36.93 27.83
CA MET A 591 3.40 36.34 27.20
C MET A 591 4.65 37.10 27.67
N THR A 592 5.82 36.46 27.67
CA THR A 592 7.10 37.05 28.13
C THR A 592 7.66 38.17 27.24
N GLY A 593 6.84 38.74 26.37
CA GLY A 593 7.13 39.86 25.48
C GLY A 593 6.13 39.95 24.32
N PRO A 594 5.95 41.13 23.71
CA PRO A 594 5.00 41.33 22.61
C PRO A 594 5.43 40.61 21.33
N ARG A 595 4.46 39.97 20.64
CA ARG A 595 4.70 39.16 19.43
C ARG A 595 3.60 39.34 18.40
N ALA A 596 3.95 39.35 17.12
CA ALA A 596 3.02 39.41 15.99
C ALA A 596 3.50 38.51 14.83
N PHE A 597 2.62 38.25 13.86
CA PHE A 597 2.77 37.18 12.85
C PHE A 597 3.02 35.80 13.49
N VAL A 598 2.22 35.52 14.51
CA VAL A 598 2.31 34.33 15.36
C VAL A 598 1.52 33.18 14.72
N SER A 599 2.11 31.98 14.74
CA SER A 599 1.42 30.71 14.53
C SER A 599 1.30 29.96 15.87
N ALA A 600 0.23 29.19 16.05
CA ALA A 600 -0.02 28.42 17.26
C ALA A 600 -0.57 27.05 16.88
N VAL A 601 -0.04 25.99 17.49
CA VAL A 601 -0.41 24.60 17.22
C VAL A 601 -0.49 23.82 18.53
N THR A 602 -1.30 22.76 18.54
CA THR A 602 -1.56 21.92 19.73
C THR A 602 -1.42 20.46 19.35
N ASP A 603 -0.69 19.69 20.16
CA ASP A 603 -0.55 18.26 19.94
C ASP A 603 -1.81 17.47 20.37
N ALA A 604 -1.86 16.18 20.04
CA ALA A 604 -2.97 15.29 20.40
C ALA A 604 -3.14 15.05 21.92
N ARG A 605 -2.28 15.65 22.77
CA ARG A 605 -2.35 15.62 24.23
C ARG A 605 -2.77 16.96 24.82
N GLY A 606 -3.05 17.97 23.98
CA GLY A 606 -3.50 19.29 24.37
C GLY A 606 -2.38 20.24 24.83
N MET A 607 -1.11 19.91 24.62
CA MET A 607 0.00 20.83 24.91
C MET A 607 0.28 21.71 23.69
N GLY A 608 0.18 23.03 23.88
CA GLY A 608 0.37 24.02 22.81
C GLY A 608 1.82 24.46 22.65
N GLN A 609 2.25 24.64 21.41
CA GLN A 609 3.45 25.41 21.05
C GLN A 609 3.07 26.64 20.22
N VAL A 610 3.78 27.74 20.47
CA VAL A 610 3.58 29.04 19.82
C VAL A 610 4.88 29.43 19.13
N ALA A 611 4.83 29.63 17.82
CA ALA A 611 6.01 29.82 16.97
C ALA A 611 5.79 30.93 15.92
N SER A 612 6.84 31.66 15.56
CA SER A 612 6.84 32.62 14.46
C SER A 612 7.34 31.96 13.18
N ASN A 613 6.71 32.26 12.04
CA ASN A 613 6.90 31.52 10.79
C ASN A 613 8.35 31.50 10.25
N ILE A 614 8.97 30.32 10.29
CA ILE A 614 10.06 29.89 9.39
C ILE A 614 9.66 28.50 8.88
N CYS A 615 9.78 28.24 7.57
CA CYS A 615 9.36 26.98 6.97
C CYS A 615 10.28 25.82 7.39
N GLY A 616 9.76 24.89 8.20
CA GLY A 616 10.41 23.61 8.50
C GLY A 616 9.94 22.50 7.54
N GLY A 617 10.87 21.63 7.14
CA GLY A 617 10.54 20.31 6.59
C GLY A 617 10.25 19.29 7.71
N ASP A 618 10.42 18.01 7.40
CA ASP A 618 10.30 16.87 8.32
C ASP A 618 11.44 16.77 9.38
N GLY A 619 12.05 17.90 9.73
CA GLY A 619 13.21 18.00 10.62
C GLY A 619 14.54 17.54 10.00
N ARG A 620 14.55 16.82 8.87
CA ARG A 620 15.79 16.31 8.27
C ARG A 620 16.58 17.44 7.58
N PRO A 621 17.91 17.53 7.77
CA PRO A 621 18.74 18.47 7.04
C PRO A 621 18.76 18.11 5.54
N VAL A 622 18.34 19.05 4.70
CA VAL A 622 18.51 18.98 3.25
C VAL A 622 19.89 19.54 2.90
N ILE A 623 20.86 18.64 2.76
CA ILE A 623 22.25 18.96 2.45
C ILE A 623 22.37 19.09 0.92
N LYS A 624 22.46 20.34 0.43
CA LYS A 624 22.86 20.61 -0.95
C LYS A 624 24.38 20.64 -1.00
N ASN A 625 24.98 19.78 -1.82
CA ASN A 625 26.38 19.92 -2.19
C ASN A 625 26.42 20.29 -3.68
N ASP A 626 27.01 21.43 -4.02
CA ASP A 626 27.21 21.85 -5.41
C ASP A 626 28.39 21.07 -6.00
N VAL A 627 28.13 19.81 -6.38
CA VAL A 627 29.11 18.85 -6.89
C VAL A 627 28.98 18.66 -8.39
N THR A 628 30.11 18.66 -9.09
CA THR A 628 30.19 18.18 -10.48
C THR A 628 30.47 16.68 -10.45
N LEU A 629 29.47 15.86 -10.74
CA LEU A 629 29.63 14.41 -10.86
C LEU A 629 30.05 14.05 -12.29
N SER A 630 31.23 13.46 -12.45
CA SER A 630 31.73 12.99 -13.75
C SER A 630 31.82 11.47 -13.78
N VAL A 631 31.12 10.83 -14.73
CA VAL A 631 31.18 9.38 -14.93
C VAL A 631 32.53 9.01 -15.55
N LYS A 632 33.22 8.07 -14.90
CA LYS A 632 34.48 7.50 -15.33
C LYS A 632 34.32 5.99 -15.56
N THR A 633 34.77 5.54 -16.72
CA THR A 633 34.98 4.12 -17.01
C THR A 633 36.36 3.71 -16.49
N VAL A 634 36.43 2.61 -15.75
CA VAL A 634 37.66 2.03 -15.18
C VAL A 634 37.87 0.64 -15.80
N PRO A 635 38.95 0.41 -16.56
CA PRO A 635 39.28 -0.92 -17.07
C PRO A 635 39.49 -1.95 -15.96
N THR A 636 39.09 -3.18 -16.22
CA THR A 636 39.28 -4.31 -15.31
C THR A 636 39.23 -5.64 -16.07
N GLU A 637 39.51 -6.76 -15.40
CA GLU A 637 39.45 -8.10 -15.95
C GLU A 637 38.57 -8.99 -15.04
N PRO A 638 38.05 -10.14 -15.52
CA PRO A 638 37.30 -11.08 -14.71
C PRO A 638 38.09 -11.59 -13.49
N ILE A 639 37.47 -11.58 -12.30
CA ILE A 639 38.11 -12.04 -11.06
C ILE A 639 37.40 -13.31 -10.57
N ALA A 640 38.19 -14.33 -10.24
CA ALA A 640 37.68 -15.65 -9.87
C ALA A 640 36.82 -15.66 -8.58
N GLY A 641 35.90 -16.61 -8.50
CA GLY A 641 35.12 -16.89 -7.29
C GLY A 641 33.90 -15.99 -7.05
N GLN A 642 33.57 -15.07 -7.96
CA GLN A 642 32.43 -14.15 -7.85
C GLN A 642 31.03 -14.80 -8.07
N ALA A 643 30.93 -16.13 -8.01
CA ALA A 643 29.65 -16.84 -8.05
C ALA A 643 28.82 -16.57 -6.78
N PRO A 644 27.61 -16.00 -6.89
CA PRO A 644 26.70 -15.88 -5.76
C PRO A 644 26.20 -17.25 -5.29
N GLY A 645 26.07 -17.43 -3.98
CA GLY A 645 25.38 -18.58 -3.40
C GLY A 645 23.87 -18.37 -3.33
N THR A 646 23.17 -19.25 -2.60
CA THR A 646 21.71 -19.17 -2.36
C THR A 646 21.26 -17.90 -1.63
N SER A 647 22.19 -17.11 -1.09
CA SER A 647 21.93 -15.96 -0.22
C SER A 647 23.09 -14.94 -0.33
N GLY A 648 23.36 -14.51 -1.57
CA GLY A 648 24.40 -13.53 -1.93
C GLY A 648 25.79 -14.12 -2.22
N LEU A 649 26.70 -13.29 -2.70
CA LEU A 649 28.13 -13.60 -2.80
C LEU A 649 28.79 -13.42 -1.43
N ARG A 650 29.53 -14.43 -0.95
CA ARG A 650 30.28 -14.40 0.33
C ARG A 650 31.75 -14.77 0.10
N LYS A 651 32.67 -14.07 0.79
CA LYS A 651 34.12 -14.28 0.77
C LYS A 651 34.74 -13.71 2.06
N LYS A 652 36.04 -13.92 2.26
CA LYS A 652 36.79 -13.18 3.29
C LYS A 652 36.76 -11.68 2.99
N THR A 653 36.64 -10.86 4.03
CA THR A 653 36.53 -9.39 3.95
C THR A 653 37.66 -8.78 3.13
N LYS A 654 38.90 -9.25 3.33
CA LYS A 654 40.08 -8.85 2.53
C LYS A 654 39.90 -9.04 1.02
N VAL A 655 39.27 -10.14 0.58
CA VAL A 655 39.02 -10.41 -0.86
C VAL A 655 38.08 -9.36 -1.46
N PHE A 656 37.12 -8.83 -0.70
CA PHE A 656 36.27 -7.73 -1.16
C PHE A 656 36.99 -6.38 -1.20
N MET A 657 37.95 -6.16 -0.27
CA MET A 657 38.82 -4.98 -0.21
C MET A 657 39.94 -4.99 -1.28
N GLU A 658 40.20 -6.14 -1.91
CA GLU A 658 41.29 -6.32 -2.88
C GLU A 658 40.93 -5.78 -4.27
N GLY A 659 41.55 -4.65 -4.63
CA GLY A 659 41.49 -4.07 -5.97
C GLY A 659 40.06 -3.71 -6.40
N ASN A 660 39.59 -4.34 -7.48
CA ASN A 660 38.26 -4.08 -8.06
C ASN A 660 37.21 -5.13 -7.65
N TYR A 661 37.45 -6.00 -6.66
CA TYR A 661 36.57 -7.16 -6.42
C TYR A 661 35.09 -6.80 -6.21
N LEU A 662 34.80 -5.89 -5.25
CA LEU A 662 33.44 -5.40 -5.05
C LEU A 662 32.89 -4.71 -6.31
N ALA A 663 33.71 -3.86 -6.96
CA ALA A 663 33.28 -3.06 -8.10
C ALA A 663 32.87 -3.93 -9.31
N ASN A 664 33.63 -4.98 -9.60
CA ASN A 664 33.34 -5.91 -10.69
C ASN A 664 32.05 -6.67 -10.47
N TYR A 665 31.75 -7.08 -9.23
CA TYR A 665 30.50 -7.75 -8.90
C TYR A 665 29.30 -6.80 -8.99
N VAL A 666 29.39 -5.60 -8.39
CA VAL A 666 28.32 -4.59 -8.42
C VAL A 666 28.02 -4.13 -9.86
N GLN A 667 29.04 -3.91 -10.69
CA GLN A 667 28.85 -3.62 -12.11
C GLN A 667 28.24 -4.80 -12.87
N SER A 668 28.62 -6.04 -12.55
CA SER A 668 28.06 -7.24 -13.18
C SER A 668 26.57 -7.40 -12.87
N VAL A 669 26.13 -6.99 -11.66
CA VAL A 669 24.70 -6.84 -11.32
C VAL A 669 24.05 -5.76 -12.19
N PHE A 670 24.61 -4.54 -12.26
CA PHE A 670 24.02 -3.48 -13.12
C PHE A 670 23.94 -3.86 -14.60
N ASN A 671 24.97 -4.52 -15.16
CA ASN A 671 24.94 -5.02 -16.53
C ASN A 671 23.82 -6.05 -16.73
N THR A 672 23.60 -6.93 -15.74
CA THR A 672 22.50 -7.91 -15.76
C THR A 672 21.13 -7.22 -15.71
N LEU A 673 20.95 -6.24 -14.84
CA LEU A 673 19.70 -5.48 -14.71
C LEU A 673 19.37 -4.69 -15.98
N ILE A 674 20.38 -4.09 -16.62
CA ILE A 674 20.23 -3.39 -17.90
C ILE A 674 19.92 -4.37 -19.04
N GLU A 675 20.53 -5.57 -19.05
CA GLU A 675 20.22 -6.63 -20.03
C GLU A 675 18.78 -7.15 -19.89
N GLU A 676 18.28 -7.33 -18.66
CA GLU A 676 16.89 -7.71 -18.38
C GLU A 676 15.89 -6.52 -18.47
N ASN A 677 16.32 -5.34 -18.93
CA ASN A 677 15.50 -4.13 -19.14
C ASN A 677 14.89 -3.52 -17.87
N VAL A 678 15.51 -3.71 -16.71
CA VAL A 678 15.11 -3.08 -15.44
C VAL A 678 15.30 -1.55 -15.51
N PRO A 679 14.36 -0.72 -15.00
CA PRO A 679 14.40 0.73 -15.13
C PRO A 679 15.42 1.42 -14.19
N VAL A 680 16.71 1.16 -14.42
CA VAL A 680 17.84 1.72 -13.64
C VAL A 680 17.98 3.24 -13.86
N GLN A 681 17.69 3.75 -15.07
CA GLN A 681 17.87 5.16 -15.42
C GLN A 681 16.87 6.06 -14.67
N GLY A 682 17.37 6.92 -13.79
CA GLY A 682 16.56 7.75 -12.89
C GLY A 682 15.86 6.97 -11.76
N GLY A 683 16.00 5.64 -11.74
CA GLY A 683 15.34 4.75 -10.78
C GLY A 683 15.81 4.91 -9.33
N THR A 684 15.09 4.26 -8.42
CA THR A 684 15.42 4.21 -6.99
C THR A 684 16.05 2.87 -6.63
N LEU A 685 17.09 2.89 -5.79
CA LEU A 685 17.81 1.71 -5.31
C LEU A 685 17.93 1.77 -3.78
N VAL A 686 17.65 0.67 -3.08
CA VAL A 686 17.98 0.56 -1.65
C VAL A 686 19.41 0.05 -1.49
N VAL A 687 20.20 0.65 -0.59
CA VAL A 687 21.55 0.19 -0.25
C VAL A 687 21.67 0.12 1.26
N SER A 688 22.03 -1.04 1.78
CA SER A 688 22.04 -1.34 3.21
C SER A 688 23.10 -2.36 3.58
N GLY A 689 23.20 -2.69 4.88
CA GLY A 689 23.90 -3.86 5.37
C GLY A 689 23.72 -4.07 6.87
N ASP A 690 24.41 -5.06 7.43
CA ASP A 690 24.24 -5.51 8.82
C ASP A 690 25.17 -4.87 9.86
N GLY A 691 25.99 -3.90 9.45
CA GLY A 691 26.93 -3.19 10.32
C GLY A 691 28.29 -3.87 10.51
N ARG A 692 28.55 -5.00 9.83
CA ARG A 692 29.88 -5.65 9.87
C ARG A 692 30.99 -4.76 9.29
N TYR A 693 32.23 -5.12 9.62
CA TYR A 693 33.44 -4.44 9.18
C TYR A 693 33.45 -4.21 7.65
N TRP A 694 33.84 -3.00 7.25
CA TRP A 694 33.88 -2.51 5.87
C TRP A 694 32.52 -2.21 5.21
N ASN A 695 31.38 -2.34 5.91
CA ASN A 695 30.08 -1.90 5.37
C ASN A 695 30.05 -0.41 5.00
N PRO A 696 30.51 0.55 5.83
CA PRO A 696 30.46 1.96 5.49
C PRO A 696 31.19 2.29 4.19
N GLU A 697 32.38 1.71 3.99
CA GLU A 697 33.20 1.86 2.79
C GLU A 697 32.55 1.20 1.57
N ALA A 698 32.05 -0.04 1.71
CA ALA A 698 31.37 -0.77 0.64
C ALA A 698 30.14 -0.03 0.13
N ILE A 699 29.33 0.54 1.03
CA ILE A 699 28.13 1.31 0.68
C ILE A 699 28.50 2.56 -0.13
N GLN A 700 29.57 3.29 0.23
CA GLN A 700 30.04 4.46 -0.54
C GLN A 700 30.54 4.06 -1.94
N ILE A 701 31.15 2.87 -2.10
CA ILE A 701 31.55 2.32 -3.40
C ILE A 701 30.31 1.96 -4.24
N ILE A 702 29.31 1.28 -3.64
CA ILE A 702 28.04 0.92 -4.32
C ILE A 702 27.31 2.18 -4.79
N ILE A 703 27.23 3.23 -3.96
CA ILE A 703 26.63 4.53 -4.32
C ILE A 703 27.30 5.12 -5.57
N LYS A 704 28.64 5.11 -5.63
CA LYS A 704 29.39 5.65 -6.78
C LYS A 704 29.14 4.88 -8.07
N ILE A 705 29.06 3.55 -8.00
CA ILE A 705 28.80 2.70 -9.17
C ILE A 705 27.33 2.81 -9.60
N ALA A 706 26.39 2.91 -8.66
CA ALA A 706 24.97 3.08 -8.93
C ALA A 706 24.68 4.38 -9.71
N PHE A 707 25.18 5.53 -9.22
CA PHE A 707 25.02 6.80 -9.93
C PHE A 707 25.69 6.79 -11.31
N ALA A 708 26.84 6.12 -11.45
CA ALA A 708 27.54 5.98 -12.73
C ALA A 708 26.84 5.07 -13.75
N ASN A 709 25.95 4.18 -13.27
CA ASN A 709 25.07 3.37 -14.10
C ASN A 709 23.68 4.00 -14.31
N GLY A 710 23.45 5.21 -13.78
CA GLY A 710 22.27 6.04 -14.08
C GLY A 710 21.18 6.10 -13.01
N VAL A 711 21.37 5.43 -11.86
CA VAL A 711 20.44 5.52 -10.71
C VAL A 711 20.22 6.97 -10.32
N GLY A 712 18.96 7.37 -10.09
CA GLY A 712 18.58 8.74 -9.72
C GLY A 712 18.53 8.97 -8.21
N ARG A 713 18.03 7.96 -7.47
CA ARG A 713 17.80 8.03 -6.02
C ARG A 713 18.37 6.80 -5.32
N ILE A 714 19.01 7.01 -4.17
CA ILE A 714 19.39 5.94 -3.26
C ILE A 714 18.70 6.14 -1.90
N TRP A 715 18.18 5.03 -1.37
CA TRP A 715 17.60 4.92 -0.03
C TRP A 715 18.51 4.10 0.88
N CYS A 716 18.81 4.64 2.06
CA CYS A 716 19.77 4.07 3.00
C CYS A 716 19.27 4.28 4.44
N GLY A 717 19.40 3.29 5.31
CA GLY A 717 19.13 3.48 6.74
C GLY A 717 20.29 4.20 7.45
N THR A 718 20.05 4.70 8.66
CA THR A 718 21.09 5.26 9.54
C THR A 718 22.25 4.29 9.76
N ASP A 719 23.47 4.84 9.78
CA ASP A 719 24.76 4.13 9.77
C ASP A 719 24.98 3.20 8.55
N GLY A 720 24.16 3.33 7.51
CA GLY A 720 24.10 2.38 6.40
C GLY A 720 23.36 1.08 6.74
N MET A 721 22.74 0.99 7.92
CA MET A 721 22.12 -0.22 8.41
C MET A 721 20.65 -0.34 7.97
N LEU A 722 20.27 -1.50 7.46
CA LEU A 722 18.91 -2.03 7.51
C LEU A 722 19.02 -3.55 7.71
N SER A 723 18.12 -4.14 8.50
CA SER A 723 17.98 -5.60 8.49
C SER A 723 17.53 -6.09 7.11
N THR A 724 17.77 -7.37 6.82
CA THR A 724 17.27 -8.01 5.59
C THR A 724 15.74 -7.90 5.46
N PRO A 725 14.92 -8.23 6.49
CA PRO A 725 13.48 -7.99 6.43
C PRO A 725 13.10 -6.50 6.32
N ALA A 726 13.80 -5.59 7.00
CA ALA A 726 13.53 -4.15 6.86
C ALA A 726 13.85 -3.63 5.44
N THR A 727 14.91 -4.14 4.80
CA THR A 727 15.22 -3.82 3.39
C THR A 727 14.09 -4.28 2.47
N SER A 728 13.57 -5.49 2.68
CA SER A 728 12.42 -6.02 1.94
C SER A 728 11.15 -5.15 2.16
N ALA A 729 10.89 -4.74 3.40
CA ALA A 729 9.79 -3.84 3.75
C ALA A 729 9.92 -2.44 3.12
N VAL A 730 11.13 -1.87 3.08
CA VAL A 730 11.40 -0.57 2.46
C VAL A 730 11.18 -0.61 0.94
N ILE A 731 11.69 -1.65 0.26
CA ILE A 731 11.47 -1.85 -1.19
C ILE A 731 9.97 -1.89 -1.51
N ARG A 732 9.20 -2.65 -0.71
CA ARG A 732 7.77 -2.90 -0.94
C ARG A 732 6.85 -1.76 -0.48
N GLY A 733 7.22 -1.02 0.56
CA GLY A 733 6.29 -0.17 1.33
C GLY A 733 6.61 1.33 1.37
N ARG A 734 7.85 1.76 1.11
CA ARG A 734 8.25 3.19 1.23
C ARG A 734 7.87 4.05 0.01
N GLY A 735 6.99 3.57 -0.86
CA GLY A 735 6.71 4.12 -2.21
C GLY A 735 6.06 5.51 -2.28
N TYR A 736 6.76 6.57 -1.87
CA TYR A 736 6.31 7.97 -1.92
C TYR A 736 6.29 8.57 -3.34
N GLY A 737 5.71 7.85 -4.31
CA GLY A 737 5.80 8.18 -5.75
C GLY A 737 7.15 7.84 -6.38
N PHE A 738 7.96 7.03 -5.70
CA PHE A 738 9.21 6.47 -6.19
C PHE A 738 9.21 4.97 -5.85
N GLU A 739 9.35 4.11 -6.86
CA GLU A 739 9.40 2.66 -6.69
C GLU A 739 10.86 2.17 -6.81
N PRO A 740 11.39 1.44 -5.81
CA PRO A 740 12.72 0.84 -5.91
C PRO A 740 12.72 -0.37 -6.84
N PHE A 741 13.67 -0.42 -7.78
CA PHE A 741 13.84 -1.60 -8.67
C PHE A 741 14.58 -2.77 -7.99
N GLY A 742 14.87 -2.63 -6.69
CA GLY A 742 15.59 -3.61 -5.88
C GLY A 742 16.51 -2.96 -4.85
N GLY A 743 17.45 -3.73 -4.31
CA GLY A 743 18.45 -3.24 -3.39
C GLY A 743 19.64 -4.16 -3.13
N PHE A 744 20.75 -3.58 -2.69
CA PHE A 744 21.94 -4.29 -2.22
C PHE A 744 21.96 -4.38 -0.69
N ILE A 745 22.30 -5.56 -0.16
CA ILE A 745 22.47 -5.79 1.28
C ILE A 745 23.89 -6.30 1.54
N CYS A 746 24.74 -5.45 2.13
CA CYS A 746 26.09 -5.79 2.59
C CYS A 746 26.00 -6.62 3.88
N SER A 747 25.92 -7.93 3.70
CA SER A 747 25.79 -8.92 4.77
C SER A 747 26.26 -10.30 4.32
N ALA A 748 26.82 -11.06 5.26
CA ALA A 748 26.99 -12.51 5.16
C ALA A 748 26.14 -13.28 6.19
N SER A 749 25.09 -12.67 6.75
CA SER A 749 24.21 -13.29 7.77
C SER A 749 25.04 -13.83 8.94
N HIS A 750 24.72 -15.01 9.46
CA HIS A 750 25.43 -15.75 10.52
C HIS A 750 26.96 -15.94 10.39
N ASN A 751 27.56 -15.66 9.23
CA ASN A 751 29.01 -15.73 9.07
C ASN A 751 29.69 -14.61 9.89
N PRO A 752 30.83 -14.88 10.57
CA PRO A 752 31.45 -13.94 11.50
C PRO A 752 31.91 -12.65 10.82
N GLY A 753 31.76 -11.52 11.52
CA GLY A 753 32.21 -10.21 11.06
C GLY A 753 33.65 -9.92 11.46
N GLY A 754 34.35 -9.07 10.69
CA GLY A 754 35.73 -8.66 11.00
C GLY A 754 36.65 -8.59 9.78
N ILE A 755 37.86 -8.04 9.97
CA ILE A 755 38.85 -7.85 8.90
C ILE A 755 39.50 -9.17 8.43
N ASN A 756 39.52 -10.21 9.26
CA ASN A 756 40.04 -11.54 8.92
C ASN A 756 38.92 -12.52 8.54
N ASP A 757 37.68 -12.03 8.57
CA ASP A 757 36.47 -12.82 8.69
C ASP A 757 35.62 -12.62 7.43
N ASP A 758 34.30 -12.77 7.50
CA ASP A 758 33.47 -12.94 6.31
C ASP A 758 32.67 -11.68 5.98
N PHE A 759 32.74 -11.27 4.71
CA PHE A 759 31.90 -10.22 4.12
C PHE A 759 31.00 -10.83 3.06
N GLY A 760 29.89 -10.16 2.75
CA GLY A 760 28.98 -10.62 1.71
C GLY A 760 28.12 -9.50 1.14
N ILE A 761 27.51 -9.80 -0.01
CA ILE A 761 26.61 -8.90 -0.71
C ILE A 761 25.45 -9.71 -1.33
N LYS A 762 24.22 -9.43 -0.86
CA LYS A 762 22.96 -9.88 -1.49
C LYS A 762 22.49 -8.83 -2.50
N TYR A 763 21.70 -9.25 -3.49
CA TYR A 763 20.85 -8.37 -4.29
C TYR A 763 19.41 -8.89 -4.21
N ASN A 764 18.48 -8.00 -3.90
CA ASN A 764 17.05 -8.28 -3.85
C ASN A 764 16.32 -7.48 -4.96
N CYS A 765 15.30 -8.09 -5.54
CA CYS A 765 14.52 -7.55 -6.66
C CYS A 765 13.41 -6.58 -6.19
N GLU A 766 12.66 -6.04 -7.15
CA GLU A 766 11.54 -5.11 -6.97
C GLU A 766 10.37 -5.66 -6.13
N ASN A 767 10.21 -6.99 -6.04
CA ASN A 767 9.27 -7.60 -5.10
C ASN A 767 9.75 -7.54 -3.63
N GLY A 768 11.01 -7.16 -3.39
CA GLY A 768 11.70 -7.12 -2.10
C GLY A 768 12.48 -8.38 -1.75
N GLY A 769 12.49 -9.42 -2.59
CA GLY A 769 13.05 -10.75 -2.28
C GLY A 769 14.37 -11.06 -2.98
N PRO A 770 15.10 -12.12 -2.57
CA PRO A 770 16.37 -12.51 -3.17
C PRO A 770 16.28 -12.73 -4.68
N ALA A 771 17.33 -12.35 -5.41
CA ALA A 771 17.46 -12.62 -6.84
C ALA A 771 17.19 -14.11 -7.21
N PRO A 772 16.31 -14.40 -8.20
CA PRO A 772 16.02 -15.76 -8.64
C PRO A 772 17.19 -16.37 -9.43
N GLU A 773 17.23 -17.71 -9.57
CA GLU A 773 18.37 -18.44 -10.17
C GLU A 773 18.72 -17.96 -11.58
N LYS A 774 17.69 -17.66 -12.39
CA LYS A 774 17.85 -17.09 -13.73
C LYS A 774 18.67 -15.78 -13.71
N LEU A 775 18.43 -14.91 -12.73
CA LEU A 775 19.11 -13.62 -12.61
C LEU A 775 20.53 -13.81 -12.02
N THR A 776 20.69 -14.62 -10.97
CA THR A 776 22.01 -14.88 -10.37
C THR A 776 22.97 -15.59 -11.31
N ASN A 777 22.47 -16.43 -12.21
CA ASN A 777 23.29 -17.08 -13.24
C ASN A 777 23.78 -16.06 -14.28
N LYS A 778 22.93 -15.12 -14.72
CA LYS A 778 23.36 -14.00 -15.58
C LYS A 778 24.38 -13.08 -14.89
N MET A 779 24.22 -12.81 -13.60
CA MET A 779 25.23 -12.07 -12.82
C MET A 779 26.60 -12.77 -12.87
N LEU A 780 26.63 -14.10 -12.68
CA LEU A 780 27.84 -14.91 -12.80
C LEU A 780 28.44 -14.86 -14.22
N GLU A 781 27.62 -15.02 -15.27
CA GLU A 781 28.08 -14.84 -16.65
C GLU A 781 28.70 -13.46 -16.89
N TRP A 782 28.14 -12.40 -16.29
CA TRP A 782 28.72 -11.06 -16.34
C TRP A 782 30.07 -10.94 -15.62
N THR A 783 30.23 -11.53 -14.43
CA THR A 783 31.53 -11.54 -13.73
C THR A 783 32.62 -12.26 -14.52
N GLY A 784 32.26 -13.24 -15.36
CA GLY A 784 33.18 -13.96 -16.25
C GLY A 784 33.55 -13.24 -17.55
N LYS A 785 32.84 -12.17 -17.92
CA LYS A 785 33.02 -11.44 -19.21
C LYS A 785 33.24 -9.92 -19.06
N ILE A 786 33.33 -9.41 -17.82
CA ILE A 786 33.52 -7.99 -17.51
C ILE A 786 34.90 -7.48 -17.96
N LYS A 787 34.95 -6.26 -18.51
CA LYS A 787 36.17 -5.56 -18.96
C LYS A 787 36.32 -4.14 -18.43
N GLU A 788 35.25 -3.60 -17.84
CA GLU A 788 35.22 -2.26 -17.27
C GLU A 788 34.12 -2.16 -16.21
N TYR A 789 34.25 -1.19 -15.31
CA TYR A 789 33.14 -0.69 -14.49
C TYR A 789 33.04 0.82 -14.53
N LYS A 790 31.88 1.34 -14.16
CA LYS A 790 31.59 2.78 -14.14
C LYS A 790 31.56 3.26 -12.68
N SER A 791 32.16 4.40 -12.42
CA SER A 791 32.12 5.10 -11.12
C SER A 791 31.97 6.60 -11.33
N VAL A 792 31.34 7.33 -10.41
CA VAL A 792 31.40 8.80 -10.41
C VAL A 792 32.62 9.28 -9.62
N ASP A 793 33.43 10.10 -10.27
CA ASP A 793 34.36 11.01 -9.60
C ASP A 793 33.59 12.29 -9.18
N GLY A 794 34.10 13.01 -8.18
CA GLY A 794 33.47 14.23 -7.64
C GLY A 794 32.44 14.01 -6.51
N LEU A 795 32.03 12.77 -6.23
CA LEU A 795 31.14 12.47 -5.10
C LEU A 795 31.92 12.47 -3.75
N PRO A 796 31.56 13.35 -2.79
CA PRO A 796 32.13 13.33 -1.43
C PRO A 796 31.61 12.14 -0.62
N THR A 797 32.36 11.72 0.40
CA THR A 797 31.89 10.74 1.38
C THR A 797 30.67 11.30 2.12
N LEU A 798 29.56 10.56 2.12
CA LEU A 798 28.30 10.98 2.75
C LEU A 798 28.26 10.52 4.21
N ASP A 799 27.86 11.40 5.15
CA ASP A 799 27.58 11.00 6.53
C ASP A 799 26.25 10.24 6.58
N LEU A 800 26.32 8.92 6.82
CA LEU A 800 25.16 8.05 6.94
C LEU A 800 24.64 7.93 8.38
N THR A 801 25.35 8.49 9.38
CA THR A 801 25.05 8.28 10.82
C THR A 801 23.74 8.91 11.29
N LYS A 802 23.11 9.78 10.49
CA LYS A 802 21.94 10.58 10.86
C LYS A 802 20.97 10.71 9.68
N PRO A 803 19.64 10.78 9.92
CA PRO A 803 18.66 11.05 8.87
C PRO A 803 18.96 12.38 8.16
N ALA A 804 19.05 12.37 6.83
CA ALA A 804 19.46 13.50 6.00
C ALA A 804 19.01 13.31 4.55
N ILE A 805 18.89 14.39 3.79
CA ILE A 805 18.64 14.32 2.33
C ILE A 805 19.76 15.05 1.60
N TYR A 806 20.65 14.29 0.98
CA TYR A 806 21.73 14.79 0.13
C TYR A 806 21.20 15.04 -1.28
N LYS A 807 21.39 16.27 -1.78
CA LYS A 807 21.16 16.64 -3.17
C LYS A 807 22.50 16.90 -3.85
N LEU A 808 22.75 16.15 -4.93
CA LEU A 808 24.07 15.91 -5.50
C LEU A 808 23.96 16.03 -7.03
N ALA A 809 24.04 17.25 -7.56
CA ALA A 809 23.59 17.57 -8.92
C ALA A 809 22.14 17.09 -9.18
N ASP A 810 21.93 16.18 -10.13
CA ASP A 810 20.63 15.57 -10.44
C ASP A 810 20.28 14.39 -9.51
N LYS A 811 21.21 13.94 -8.67
CA LYS A 811 21.08 12.74 -7.83
C LYS A 811 20.62 13.06 -6.40
N VAL A 812 20.00 12.06 -5.77
CA VAL A 812 19.56 12.13 -4.36
C VAL A 812 20.05 10.91 -3.58
N VAL A 813 20.61 11.11 -2.40
CA VAL A 813 20.69 10.07 -1.35
C VAL A 813 19.83 10.53 -0.17
N GLU A 814 18.92 9.67 0.27
CA GLU A 814 18.08 9.90 1.44
C GLU A 814 18.42 8.87 2.51
N VAL A 815 18.90 9.37 3.66
CA VAL A 815 19.15 8.63 4.88
C VAL A 815 17.94 8.78 5.80
N PHE A 816 17.45 7.68 6.36
CA PHE A 816 16.27 7.64 7.23
C PHE A 816 16.48 6.66 8.40
N ASP A 817 15.61 6.72 9.41
CA ASP A 817 15.64 5.82 10.57
C ASP A 817 15.51 4.35 10.12
N CYS A 818 16.47 3.50 10.52
CA CYS A 818 16.54 2.13 10.03
C CYS A 818 15.40 1.22 10.53
N VAL A 819 14.70 1.59 11.60
CA VAL A 819 13.66 0.78 12.26
C VAL A 819 12.25 1.17 11.81
N GLU A 820 12.02 2.45 11.50
CA GLU A 820 10.70 3.06 11.38
C GLU A 820 9.73 2.30 10.45
N ASP A 821 10.13 1.98 9.23
CA ASP A 821 9.24 1.35 8.24
C ASP A 821 8.96 -0.14 8.52
N HIS A 822 9.93 -0.85 9.09
CA HIS A 822 9.74 -2.24 9.52
C HIS A 822 8.81 -2.30 10.74
N LEU A 823 8.99 -1.37 11.70
CA LEU A 823 8.09 -1.20 12.85
C LEU A 823 6.64 -0.88 12.43
N LYS A 824 6.44 0.00 11.43
CA LYS A 824 5.11 0.28 10.87
C LYS A 824 4.46 -0.99 10.31
N LEU A 825 5.21 -1.80 9.55
CA LEU A 825 4.71 -3.05 8.98
C LEU A 825 4.39 -4.08 10.07
N LEU A 826 5.28 -4.30 11.05
CA LEU A 826 5.04 -5.23 12.15
C LEU A 826 3.82 -4.83 13.00
N LYS A 827 3.54 -3.54 13.16
CA LYS A 827 2.31 -3.03 13.81
C LYS A 827 1.03 -3.26 13.01
N GLN A 828 1.12 -3.58 11.72
CA GLN A 828 -0.02 -4.04 10.91
C GLN A 828 -0.22 -5.57 11.07
N CYS A 829 0.86 -6.33 11.24
CA CYS A 829 0.84 -7.78 11.43
C CYS A 829 0.30 -8.23 12.82
N PHE A 830 0.56 -7.46 13.89
CA PHE A 830 0.41 -7.90 15.29
C PHE A 830 -0.34 -6.93 16.22
N ASP A 831 -1.04 -7.48 17.22
CA ASP A 831 -1.72 -6.75 18.29
C ASP A 831 -0.70 -6.39 19.37
N PHE A 832 0.09 -5.34 19.10
CA PHE A 832 1.12 -4.81 20.01
C PHE A 832 0.55 -4.50 21.41
N ALA A 833 -0.73 -4.09 21.51
CA ALA A 833 -1.37 -3.85 22.80
C ALA A 833 -1.59 -5.16 23.58
N SER A 834 -1.92 -6.27 22.92
CA SER A 834 -2.02 -7.60 23.54
C SER A 834 -0.65 -8.19 23.88
N ILE A 835 0.37 -7.97 23.05
CA ILE A 835 1.74 -8.40 23.37
C ILE A 835 2.29 -7.60 24.57
N LYS A 836 2.04 -6.28 24.61
CA LYS A 836 2.38 -5.43 25.76
C LYS A 836 1.71 -5.92 27.05
N ARG A 837 0.43 -6.34 27.00
CA ARG A 837 -0.27 -6.96 28.14
C ARG A 837 0.31 -8.32 28.59
N LEU A 838 1.05 -9.04 27.74
CA LEU A 838 1.82 -10.22 28.15
C LEU A 838 3.15 -9.80 28.79
N ILE A 839 3.91 -8.93 28.12
CA ILE A 839 5.26 -8.53 28.53
C ILE A 839 5.27 -7.76 29.86
N THR A 840 4.25 -6.96 30.16
CA THR A 840 4.15 -6.23 31.43
C THR A 840 3.51 -7.03 32.58
N ARG A 841 3.37 -8.37 32.47
CA ARG A 841 2.87 -9.19 33.58
C ARG A 841 3.97 -9.39 34.65
N PRO A 842 3.64 -9.37 35.96
CA PRO A 842 4.63 -9.65 37.02
C PRO A 842 5.25 -11.06 37.00
N ASP A 843 4.64 -12.03 36.29
CA ASP A 843 5.12 -13.40 36.14
C ASP A 843 5.74 -13.69 34.76
N PHE A 844 5.85 -12.68 33.88
CA PHE A 844 6.50 -12.81 32.57
C PHE A 844 7.81 -12.03 32.52
N THR A 845 8.85 -12.65 31.96
CA THR A 845 10.17 -12.04 31.75
C THR A 845 10.74 -12.46 30.40
N ILE A 846 11.38 -11.51 29.71
CA ILE A 846 11.95 -11.70 28.37
C ILE A 846 13.42 -11.30 28.33
N VAL A 847 14.24 -12.08 27.62
CA VAL A 847 15.59 -11.71 27.16
C VAL A 847 15.66 -11.85 25.64
N TYR A 848 16.23 -10.85 24.98
CA TYR A 848 16.43 -10.82 23.53
C TYR A 848 17.91 -10.55 23.22
N ASP A 849 18.62 -11.54 22.70
CA ASP A 849 20.02 -11.41 22.31
C ASP A 849 20.14 -10.95 20.85
N SER A 850 20.69 -9.75 20.66
CA SER A 850 20.92 -9.20 19.31
C SER A 850 22.27 -9.63 18.70
N MET A 851 23.05 -10.44 19.41
CA MET A 851 24.36 -10.99 19.00
C MET A 851 25.35 -9.94 18.44
N SER A 852 25.24 -8.68 18.89
CA SER A 852 25.96 -7.51 18.37
C SER A 852 25.77 -7.24 16.86
N GLY A 853 24.72 -7.80 16.23
CA GLY A 853 24.34 -7.57 14.84
C GLY A 853 23.36 -6.41 14.65
N VAL A 854 22.82 -6.28 13.43
CA VAL A 854 21.93 -5.18 13.00
C VAL A 854 20.64 -5.08 13.80
N GLN A 855 20.24 -6.17 14.49
CA GLN A 855 18.98 -6.25 15.22
C GLN A 855 18.92 -5.35 16.46
N GLY A 856 20.05 -4.90 17.00
CA GLY A 856 20.11 -4.15 18.27
C GLY A 856 19.15 -2.95 18.38
N PRO A 857 19.14 -2.01 17.41
CA PRO A 857 18.18 -0.91 17.36
C PRO A 857 16.71 -1.37 17.27
N TYR A 858 16.40 -2.36 16.43
CA TYR A 858 15.06 -2.92 16.30
C TYR A 858 14.58 -3.56 17.62
N ALA A 859 15.45 -4.35 18.26
CA ALA A 859 15.15 -5.04 19.52
C ALA A 859 14.82 -4.04 20.64
N LYS A 860 15.64 -3.01 20.86
CA LYS A 860 15.36 -1.98 21.87
C LYS A 860 14.06 -1.23 21.58
N ARG A 861 13.88 -0.78 20.35
CA ARG A 861 12.68 -0.02 19.94
C ARG A 861 11.41 -0.85 20.08
N ILE A 862 11.44 -2.14 19.73
CA ILE A 862 10.26 -3.00 19.71
C ILE A 862 10.00 -3.59 21.11
N ILE A 863 10.99 -4.24 21.70
CA ILE A 863 10.83 -5.02 22.94
C ILE A 863 10.78 -4.11 24.17
N GLU A 864 11.73 -3.17 24.31
CA GLU A 864 11.82 -2.29 25.48
C GLU A 864 10.88 -1.08 25.37
N GLU A 865 10.99 -0.26 24.31
CA GLU A 865 10.21 0.99 24.19
C GLU A 865 8.73 0.74 23.87
N GLU A 866 8.44 0.10 22.72
CA GLU A 866 7.07 -0.08 22.22
C GLU A 866 6.28 -1.11 23.04
N LEU A 867 6.86 -2.27 23.34
CA LEU A 867 6.20 -3.33 24.09
C LEU A 867 6.39 -3.27 25.61
N GLY A 868 7.32 -2.46 26.12
CA GLY A 868 7.45 -2.19 27.56
C GLY A 868 8.13 -3.29 28.38
N ALA A 869 9.07 -4.03 27.80
CA ALA A 869 9.97 -4.89 28.58
C ALA A 869 10.86 -4.07 29.52
N ALA A 870 11.47 -4.74 30.50
CA ALA A 870 12.39 -4.08 31.43
C ALA A 870 13.67 -3.59 30.69
N PRO A 871 14.21 -2.40 31.01
CA PRO A 871 15.47 -1.94 30.42
C PRO A 871 16.61 -2.93 30.71
N GLY A 872 17.28 -3.39 29.66
CA GLY A 872 18.28 -4.46 29.73
C GLY A 872 17.75 -5.85 29.37
N SER A 873 16.47 -5.98 29.00
CA SER A 873 15.96 -7.19 28.33
C SER A 873 16.64 -7.43 26.97
N CYS A 874 17.13 -6.39 26.30
CA CYS A 874 17.86 -6.53 25.03
C CYS A 874 19.39 -6.63 25.24
N THR A 875 19.92 -7.85 25.30
CA THR A 875 21.35 -8.14 25.41
C THR A 875 22.06 -8.02 24.06
N ASN A 876 23.36 -7.69 24.10
CA ASN A 876 24.23 -7.46 22.93
C ASN A 876 23.62 -6.49 21.88
N ALA A 877 22.72 -5.60 22.29
CA ALA A 877 21.92 -4.72 21.43
C ALA A 877 22.64 -3.41 21.06
N ALA A 878 23.92 -3.51 20.74
CA ALA A 878 24.74 -2.46 20.13
C ALA A 878 25.50 -3.12 18.97
N PRO A 879 25.23 -2.74 17.70
CA PRO A 879 25.91 -3.31 16.55
C PRO A 879 27.43 -3.14 16.63
N LYS A 880 28.19 -4.17 16.22
CA LYS A 880 29.67 -4.15 16.19
C LYS A 880 30.19 -4.67 14.84
N PRO A 881 31.25 -4.05 14.28
CA PRO A 881 31.89 -4.52 13.04
C PRO A 881 32.38 -5.98 13.05
N ASP A 882 32.68 -6.51 14.22
CA ASP A 882 33.17 -7.88 14.45
C ASP A 882 32.15 -8.78 15.16
N PHE A 883 30.92 -8.29 15.38
CA PHE A 883 29.89 -8.90 16.22
C PHE A 883 30.35 -9.30 17.64
N GLY A 884 31.43 -8.69 18.17
CA GLY A 884 32.07 -9.05 19.44
C GLY A 884 33.40 -9.77 19.31
N GLY A 885 33.80 -10.17 18.10
CA GLY A 885 35.14 -10.64 17.76
C GLY A 885 35.48 -12.06 18.23
N PRO A 886 36.66 -12.59 17.85
CA PRO A 886 37.05 -13.97 18.13
C PRO A 886 37.19 -14.30 19.62
N GLU A 887 37.43 -13.31 20.48
CA GLU A 887 37.54 -13.46 21.94
C GLU A 887 36.17 -13.54 22.65
N SER A 888 35.06 -13.29 21.95
CA SER A 888 33.71 -13.51 22.49
C SER A 888 33.41 -15.01 22.66
N ALA A 889 32.47 -15.35 23.54
CA ALA A 889 32.04 -16.75 23.75
C ALA A 889 31.42 -17.42 22.51
N TRP A 890 31.08 -16.62 21.48
CA TRP A 890 30.56 -17.03 20.18
C TRP A 890 31.54 -16.81 19.03
N HIS A 891 32.78 -16.39 19.32
CA HIS A 891 33.85 -16.13 18.35
C HIS A 891 33.45 -15.21 17.17
N GLY A 892 32.56 -14.25 17.42
CA GLY A 892 32.04 -13.32 16.40
C GLY A 892 30.97 -13.92 15.48
N HIS A 893 30.55 -15.17 15.66
CA HIS A 893 29.41 -15.75 14.95
C HIS A 893 28.09 -15.21 15.51
N ALA A 894 27.44 -14.30 14.78
CA ALA A 894 26.05 -13.92 15.04
C ALA A 894 25.09 -14.98 14.45
N ASP A 895 25.13 -16.23 14.94
CA ASP A 895 24.23 -17.32 14.53
C ASP A 895 23.34 -17.78 15.72
N PRO A 896 22.02 -17.59 15.66
CA PRO A 896 21.13 -17.89 16.77
C PRO A 896 20.87 -19.40 16.83
N ASN A 897 21.78 -20.14 17.46
CA ASN A 897 21.65 -21.57 17.69
C ASN A 897 22.28 -21.98 19.05
N LEU A 898 22.02 -23.22 19.51
CA LEU A 898 22.47 -23.68 20.83
C LEU A 898 24.00 -23.67 21.02
N THR A 899 24.79 -23.69 19.94
CA THR A 899 26.26 -23.65 19.99
C THR A 899 26.81 -22.24 20.09
N TYR A 900 26.25 -21.25 19.37
CA TYR A 900 26.79 -19.88 19.32
C TYR A 900 26.02 -18.87 20.19
N ALA A 901 24.73 -19.07 20.50
CA ALA A 901 23.98 -18.17 21.39
C ALA A 901 24.29 -18.41 22.89
N VAL A 902 25.57 -18.62 23.24
CA VAL A 902 26.04 -19.20 24.51
C VAL A 902 25.49 -18.49 25.75
N GLU A 903 25.52 -17.15 25.77
CA GLU A 903 25.06 -16.36 26.92
C GLU A 903 23.54 -16.48 27.12
N LEU A 904 22.77 -16.42 26.03
CA LEU A 904 21.31 -16.60 26.07
C LEU A 904 20.95 -18.03 26.49
N VAL A 905 21.58 -19.05 25.91
CA VAL A 905 21.33 -20.47 26.21
C VAL A 905 21.58 -20.76 27.70
N ALA A 906 22.70 -20.27 28.25
CA ALA A 906 22.98 -20.38 29.68
C ALA A 906 21.99 -19.57 30.55
N THR A 907 21.59 -18.37 30.11
CA THR A 907 20.60 -17.52 30.80
C THR A 907 19.21 -18.17 30.85
N MET A 908 18.82 -18.88 29.79
CA MET A 908 17.59 -19.68 29.74
C MET A 908 17.72 -21.04 30.46
N GLY A 909 18.86 -21.32 31.12
CA GLY A 909 19.07 -22.50 31.94
C GLY A 909 19.29 -23.79 31.12
N LEU A 910 19.93 -23.68 29.97
CA LEU A 910 20.31 -24.80 29.09
C LEU A 910 21.84 -24.87 28.88
N ASN A 911 22.34 -26.03 28.46
CA ASN A 911 23.64 -26.15 27.79
C ASN A 911 23.47 -26.20 26.25
N LYS A 912 24.59 -26.23 25.52
CA LYS A 912 24.60 -26.29 24.04
C LYS A 912 24.01 -27.59 23.48
N GLU A 913 23.92 -28.64 24.29
CA GLU A 913 23.24 -29.89 23.96
C GLU A 913 21.71 -29.84 24.20
N GLY A 914 21.16 -28.71 24.68
CA GLY A 914 19.72 -28.53 24.95
C GLY A 914 19.26 -29.13 26.28
N GLN A 915 20.19 -29.51 27.16
CA GLN A 915 19.90 -30.13 28.47
C GLN A 915 19.73 -29.06 29.55
N LYS A 916 18.79 -29.29 30.48
CA LYS A 916 18.48 -28.36 31.59
C LYS A 916 19.67 -28.27 32.58
N ILE A 917 20.15 -27.06 32.87
CA ILE A 917 21.21 -26.78 33.87
C ILE A 917 20.70 -25.92 35.03
N SER A 918 21.37 -25.99 36.18
CA SER A 918 21.05 -25.17 37.35
C SER A 918 21.50 -23.71 37.16
N SER A 919 20.57 -22.78 37.40
CA SER A 919 20.87 -21.34 37.45
C SER A 919 20.83 -20.83 38.90
N SER A 920 21.72 -19.90 39.23
CA SER A 920 21.69 -19.13 40.49
C SER A 920 20.85 -17.85 40.40
N LYS A 921 20.37 -17.50 39.20
CA LYS A 921 19.46 -16.37 38.92
C LYS A 921 18.09 -16.91 38.48
N PRO A 922 16.99 -16.15 38.67
CA PRO A 922 15.71 -16.46 38.03
C PRO A 922 15.89 -16.63 36.51
N ILE A 923 15.34 -17.71 35.97
CA ILE A 923 15.43 -18.05 34.54
C ILE A 923 14.28 -17.31 33.83
N PRO A 924 14.51 -16.61 32.70
CA PRO A 924 13.44 -15.89 32.01
C PRO A 924 12.32 -16.80 31.48
N SER A 925 11.11 -16.25 31.38
CA SER A 925 9.94 -16.94 30.81
C SER A 925 10.09 -17.19 29.31
N PHE A 926 10.72 -16.26 28.60
CA PHE A 926 10.91 -16.29 27.14
C PHE A 926 12.31 -15.77 26.78
N GLY A 927 12.96 -16.44 25.84
CA GLY A 927 14.27 -16.04 25.30
C GLY A 927 14.25 -16.06 23.78
N ALA A 928 14.91 -15.10 23.13
CA ALA A 928 15.08 -15.12 21.68
C ALA A 928 16.44 -14.57 21.24
N ALA A 929 16.92 -15.01 20.08
CA ALA A 929 18.10 -14.45 19.41
C ALA A 929 17.87 -14.33 17.90
N ALA A 930 18.60 -13.44 17.24
CA ALA A 930 18.60 -13.27 15.78
C ALA A 930 20.03 -13.32 15.19
N ASP A 931 20.15 -13.56 13.88
CA ASP A 931 21.45 -13.54 13.19
C ASP A 931 21.88 -12.13 12.77
N GLY A 932 23.10 -12.02 12.22
CA GLY A 932 23.75 -10.73 11.92
C GLY A 932 22.86 -9.71 11.20
N ASP A 933 22.11 -10.13 10.17
CA ASP A 933 21.17 -9.31 9.40
C ASP A 933 19.68 -9.52 9.75
N ALA A 934 19.41 -10.24 10.84
CA ALA A 934 18.10 -10.52 11.42
C ALA A 934 17.10 -11.27 10.52
N ASP A 935 17.58 -12.08 9.58
CA ASP A 935 16.74 -13.01 8.82
C ASP A 935 16.42 -14.31 9.60
N ARG A 936 17.09 -14.56 10.74
CA ARG A 936 16.84 -15.73 11.60
C ARG A 936 16.27 -15.42 12.98
N ASN A 937 15.65 -16.44 13.59
CA ASN A 937 15.21 -16.47 14.99
C ASN A 937 15.52 -17.81 15.67
N MET A 938 16.06 -17.76 16.89
CA MET A 938 15.93 -18.84 17.87
C MET A 938 14.90 -18.44 18.93
N ILE A 939 14.10 -19.42 19.37
CA ILE A 939 13.07 -19.25 20.40
C ILE A 939 13.38 -20.20 21.56
N LEU A 940 13.27 -19.70 22.78
CA LEU A 940 13.52 -20.43 24.04
C LEU A 940 12.45 -20.08 25.07
N SER A 941 12.24 -21.00 26.02
CA SER A 941 11.52 -20.73 27.26
C SER A 941 12.30 -21.36 28.43
N SER A 942 11.79 -21.24 29.66
CA SER A 942 12.55 -21.57 30.88
C SER A 942 13.03 -23.03 30.88
N GLN A 943 14.34 -23.25 30.70
CA GLN A 943 14.95 -24.56 30.50
C GLN A 943 14.30 -25.38 29.36
N PHE A 944 13.88 -24.74 28.26
CA PHE A 944 13.23 -25.42 27.13
C PHE A 944 13.66 -24.82 25.78
N PHE A 945 14.16 -25.68 24.90
CA PHE A 945 14.44 -25.37 23.48
C PHE A 945 13.35 -25.95 22.60
N ILE A 946 12.89 -25.15 21.63
CA ILE A 946 11.99 -25.57 20.55
C ILE A 946 12.77 -25.58 19.24
N SER A 947 12.68 -26.68 18.47
CA SER A 947 13.37 -26.74 17.17
C SER A 947 12.74 -25.74 16.19
N PRO A 948 13.49 -25.19 15.22
CA PRO A 948 12.91 -24.29 14.21
C PRO A 948 11.80 -24.94 13.36
N SER A 949 11.85 -26.28 13.20
CA SER A 949 10.79 -27.03 12.52
C SER A 949 9.51 -27.13 13.35
N ASP A 950 9.63 -27.39 14.66
CA ASP A 950 8.51 -27.32 15.62
C ASP A 950 7.94 -25.89 15.70
N SER A 951 8.81 -24.88 15.74
CA SER A 951 8.44 -23.46 15.80
C SER A 951 7.55 -23.05 14.62
N LEU A 952 7.96 -23.40 13.40
CA LEU A 952 7.17 -23.19 12.18
C LEU A 952 5.81 -23.90 12.26
N ALA A 953 5.79 -25.18 12.65
CA ALA A 953 4.57 -25.96 12.75
C ALA A 953 3.59 -25.35 13.77
N MET A 954 4.07 -24.93 14.93
CA MET A 954 3.25 -24.34 16.00
C MET A 954 2.77 -22.92 15.68
N ILE A 955 3.54 -22.12 14.93
CA ILE A 955 3.09 -20.81 14.42
C ILE A 955 1.94 -21.01 13.40
N VAL A 956 2.07 -21.95 12.46
CA VAL A 956 1.00 -22.28 11.50
C VAL A 956 -0.21 -22.91 12.20
N ASP A 957 0.03 -23.67 13.28
CA ASP A 957 -1.03 -24.26 14.08
C ASP A 957 -1.91 -23.21 14.81
N ASN A 958 -1.33 -22.08 15.19
CA ASN A 958 -1.98 -21.04 15.97
C ASN A 958 -2.13 -19.71 15.19
N ALA A 959 -2.11 -19.78 13.86
CA ALA A 959 -2.11 -18.61 12.97
C ALA A 959 -3.38 -17.75 13.11
N ASP A 960 -4.52 -18.35 13.47
CA ASP A 960 -5.79 -17.67 13.75
C ASP A 960 -5.70 -16.68 14.94
N LEU A 961 -4.73 -16.87 15.83
CA LEU A 961 -4.44 -15.95 16.94
C LEU A 961 -3.64 -14.71 16.50
N ILE A 962 -3.11 -14.70 15.27
CA ILE A 962 -2.27 -13.63 14.71
C ILE A 962 -3.12 -12.71 13.81
N PRO A 963 -3.15 -11.38 14.04
CA PRO A 963 -3.98 -10.45 13.27
C PRO A 963 -3.80 -10.50 11.75
N GLN A 964 -2.58 -10.75 11.26
CA GLN A 964 -2.28 -10.93 9.82
C GLN A 964 -3.11 -12.04 9.15
N PHE A 965 -3.56 -13.07 9.90
CA PHE A 965 -4.17 -14.28 9.33
C PHE A 965 -5.60 -14.56 9.82
N ARG A 966 -6.31 -13.55 10.34
CA ARG A 966 -7.73 -13.71 10.75
C ARG A 966 -8.64 -14.25 9.64
N ALA A 967 -8.35 -13.87 8.39
CA ALA A 967 -9.05 -14.36 7.19
C ALA A 967 -8.69 -15.81 6.78
N GLY A 968 -7.82 -16.49 7.56
CA GLY A 968 -7.30 -17.82 7.27
C GLY A 968 -6.03 -17.80 6.41
N LEU A 969 -5.21 -18.85 6.56
CA LEU A 969 -4.12 -19.15 5.63
C LEU A 969 -4.67 -19.89 4.40
N LYS A 970 -4.15 -19.57 3.21
CA LYS A 970 -4.43 -20.37 2.00
C LYS A 970 -3.38 -21.45 1.75
N GLY A 971 -2.17 -21.27 2.29
CA GLY A 971 -1.13 -22.28 2.26
C GLY A 971 0.02 -21.97 3.22
N CYS A 972 0.91 -22.94 3.33
CA CYS A 972 2.18 -22.81 4.03
C CYS A 972 3.29 -23.57 3.29
N ALA A 973 4.55 -23.39 3.70
CA ALA A 973 5.64 -24.15 3.11
C ALA A 973 6.84 -24.33 4.05
N ARG A 974 7.62 -25.38 3.80
CA ARG A 974 8.92 -25.61 4.43
C ARG A 974 9.96 -26.01 3.40
N SER A 975 11.23 -25.74 3.68
CA SER A 975 12.30 -26.34 2.87
C SER A 975 12.40 -27.85 3.17
N MET A 976 12.76 -28.65 2.16
CA MET A 976 12.80 -30.11 2.19
C MET A 976 13.56 -30.72 3.39
N PRO A 977 14.70 -30.17 3.85
CA PRO A 977 15.38 -30.65 5.04
C PRO A 977 14.64 -30.40 6.36
N THR A 978 13.74 -29.43 6.41
CA THR A 978 12.94 -29.06 7.58
C THR A 978 11.96 -30.18 7.94
N SER A 979 11.73 -30.42 9.24
CA SER A 979 11.00 -31.61 9.71
C SER A 979 9.54 -31.66 9.20
N GLY A 980 9.00 -32.87 9.12
CA GLY A 980 7.63 -33.14 8.66
C GLY A 980 6.52 -32.69 9.62
N ALA A 981 6.84 -31.91 10.68
CA ALA A 981 5.86 -31.43 11.64
C ALA A 981 4.80 -30.52 10.98
N LEU A 982 5.22 -29.64 10.06
CA LEU A 982 4.31 -28.74 9.35
C LEU A 982 3.28 -29.51 8.51
N ASP A 983 3.68 -30.60 7.86
CA ASP A 983 2.85 -31.44 6.99
C ASP A 983 1.67 -32.05 7.79
N LEU A 984 1.89 -32.38 9.07
CA LEU A 984 0.86 -32.91 9.97
C LEU A 984 -0.19 -31.83 10.30
N VAL A 985 0.26 -30.60 10.59
CA VAL A 985 -0.60 -29.45 10.87
C VAL A 985 -1.41 -29.08 9.63
N ALA A 986 -0.75 -28.92 8.49
CA ALA A 986 -1.37 -28.50 7.25
C ALA A 986 -2.44 -29.50 6.79
N LYS A 987 -2.11 -30.80 6.83
CA LYS A 987 -3.05 -31.90 6.55
C LYS A 987 -4.25 -31.89 7.49
N ALA A 988 -4.07 -31.56 8.76
CA ALA A 988 -5.16 -31.53 9.74
C ALA A 988 -6.06 -30.29 9.60
N LYS A 989 -5.50 -29.13 9.19
CA LYS A 989 -6.29 -27.92 8.89
C LYS A 989 -6.86 -27.88 7.47
N GLY A 990 -6.39 -28.77 6.58
CA GLY A 990 -6.83 -28.82 5.17
C GLY A 990 -6.26 -27.70 4.30
N ILE A 991 -5.08 -27.17 4.65
CA ILE A 991 -4.38 -26.11 3.89
C ILE A 991 -3.26 -26.69 3.03
N GLU A 992 -2.93 -26.01 1.92
CA GLU A 992 -1.88 -26.44 0.99
C GLU A 992 -0.49 -26.34 1.62
N CYS A 993 0.40 -27.31 1.38
CA CYS A 993 1.72 -27.37 2.02
C CYS A 993 2.83 -27.75 1.06
N PHE A 994 3.69 -26.78 0.72
CA PHE A 994 4.80 -27.00 -0.21
C PHE A 994 6.08 -27.46 0.48
N GLU A 995 6.66 -28.54 -0.04
CA GLU A 995 8.05 -28.92 0.22
C GLU A 995 8.94 -28.32 -0.88
N VAL A 996 9.75 -27.31 -0.55
CA VAL A 996 10.59 -26.57 -1.50
C VAL A 996 12.10 -26.81 -1.27
N PRO A 997 13.01 -26.46 -2.18
CA PRO A 997 14.45 -26.50 -1.89
C PRO A 997 14.85 -25.41 -0.87
N THR A 998 15.98 -25.58 -0.18
CA THR A 998 16.48 -24.55 0.76
C THR A 998 16.93 -23.30 0.02
N GLY A 999 16.47 -22.13 0.47
CA GLY A 999 16.73 -20.82 -0.14
C GLY A 999 15.43 -20.05 -0.39
N TRP A 1000 15.31 -18.85 0.21
CA TRP A 1000 14.01 -18.20 0.38
C TRP A 1000 13.27 -17.79 -0.91
N LYS A 1001 14.00 -17.64 -2.03
CA LYS A 1001 13.45 -17.34 -3.37
C LYS A 1001 12.28 -18.24 -3.78
N PHE A 1002 12.29 -19.53 -3.41
CA PHE A 1002 11.21 -20.47 -3.74
C PHE A 1002 9.91 -20.16 -2.99
N PHE A 1003 9.99 -19.62 -1.77
CA PHE A 1003 8.81 -19.09 -1.08
C PHE A 1003 8.36 -17.75 -1.67
N GLY A 1004 9.30 -16.93 -2.16
CA GLY A 1004 9.00 -15.67 -2.86
C GLY A 1004 8.03 -15.87 -4.03
N ASN A 1005 8.32 -16.84 -4.91
CA ASN A 1005 7.42 -17.26 -6.00
C ASN A 1005 6.01 -17.61 -5.47
N LEU A 1006 5.91 -18.45 -4.43
CA LEU A 1006 4.63 -18.85 -3.82
C LEU A 1006 3.86 -17.67 -3.20
N MET A 1007 4.56 -16.69 -2.60
CA MET A 1007 3.97 -15.48 -2.05
C MET A 1007 3.55 -14.44 -3.12
N ASP A 1008 4.13 -14.50 -4.32
CA ASP A 1008 3.81 -13.62 -5.45
C ASP A 1008 2.79 -14.24 -6.43
N SER A 1009 2.35 -15.48 -6.18
CA SER A 1009 1.27 -16.13 -6.94
C SER A 1009 -0.06 -15.36 -6.86
N GLY A 1010 -0.68 -15.09 -8.02
CA GLY A 1010 -1.91 -14.30 -8.11
C GLY A 1010 -1.73 -12.82 -7.77
N THR A 1011 -0.50 -12.32 -7.69
CA THR A 1011 -0.18 -10.89 -7.62
C THR A 1011 0.17 -10.35 -9.03
N GLN A 1012 0.51 -9.06 -9.14
CA GLN A 1012 0.95 -8.45 -10.40
C GLN A 1012 2.14 -9.15 -11.09
N TYR A 1013 2.97 -9.89 -10.33
CA TYR A 1013 4.10 -10.65 -10.89
C TYR A 1013 3.67 -11.96 -11.57
N PHE A 1014 2.58 -12.57 -11.12
CA PHE A 1014 2.07 -13.86 -11.59
C PHE A 1014 0.53 -13.91 -11.54
N PRO A 1015 -0.20 -13.05 -12.27
CA PRO A 1015 -1.63 -12.84 -12.07
C PRO A 1015 -2.48 -14.09 -12.40
N ASP A 1016 -2.08 -14.89 -13.38
CA ASP A 1016 -2.80 -16.08 -13.82
C ASP A 1016 -2.54 -17.33 -12.95
N LYS A 1017 -1.93 -17.16 -11.76
CA LYS A 1017 -1.57 -18.25 -10.84
C LYS A 1017 -2.43 -18.26 -9.59
N GLN A 1018 -2.67 -19.46 -9.05
CA GLN A 1018 -3.45 -19.65 -7.83
C GLN A 1018 -2.82 -18.90 -6.66
N THR A 1019 -3.56 -17.97 -6.06
CA THR A 1019 -3.10 -17.18 -4.91
C THR A 1019 -2.95 -18.03 -3.65
N TYR A 1020 -1.71 -18.20 -3.17
CA TYR A 1020 -1.43 -18.91 -1.91
C TYR A 1020 -1.38 -18.01 -0.66
N THR A 1021 -1.53 -16.69 -0.80
CA THR A 1021 -1.54 -15.71 0.31
C THR A 1021 -2.94 -15.51 0.94
N PRO A 1022 -3.07 -15.34 2.27
CA PRO A 1022 -2.02 -15.21 3.28
C PRO A 1022 -1.25 -16.52 3.53
N PHE A 1023 0.07 -16.39 3.78
CA PHE A 1023 1.02 -17.50 3.66
C PHE A 1023 2.13 -17.43 4.73
N ILE A 1024 2.48 -18.56 5.33
CA ILE A 1024 3.58 -18.70 6.31
C ILE A 1024 4.57 -19.76 5.82
N CYS A 1025 5.87 -19.50 5.97
CA CYS A 1025 6.89 -20.50 5.66
C CYS A 1025 8.14 -20.40 6.54
N GLY A 1026 8.99 -21.42 6.47
CA GLY A 1026 10.22 -21.49 7.27
C GLY A 1026 11.23 -22.53 6.81
N GLU A 1027 12.40 -22.48 7.45
CA GLU A 1027 13.55 -23.32 7.19
C GLU A 1027 14.17 -23.76 8.54
N GLU A 1028 14.56 -25.03 8.64
CA GLU A 1028 15.26 -25.61 9.80
C GLU A 1028 16.46 -24.79 10.31
N SER A 1029 17.09 -24.03 9.42
CA SER A 1029 18.19 -23.12 9.71
C SER A 1029 17.70 -21.82 10.38
N PHE A 1030 16.90 -21.94 11.44
CA PHE A 1030 16.36 -20.84 12.24
C PHE A 1030 15.57 -19.79 11.44
N GLY A 1031 14.96 -20.21 10.31
CA GLY A 1031 14.28 -19.33 9.37
C GLY A 1031 12.77 -19.39 9.50
N THR A 1032 12.10 -18.23 9.58
CA THR A 1032 10.63 -18.16 9.60
C THR A 1032 10.18 -16.80 9.05
N GLY A 1033 9.01 -16.76 8.43
CA GLY A 1033 8.45 -15.53 7.84
C GLY A 1033 7.11 -15.76 7.15
N ALA A 1034 6.57 -14.70 6.57
CA ALA A 1034 5.27 -14.67 5.93
C ALA A 1034 5.24 -13.68 4.75
N ASP A 1035 4.09 -13.56 4.10
CA ASP A 1035 3.88 -12.77 2.89
C ASP A 1035 3.90 -11.24 3.06
N HIS A 1036 4.16 -10.73 4.27
CA HIS A 1036 4.35 -9.29 4.54
C HIS A 1036 5.59 -8.75 3.81
N VAL A 1037 6.67 -9.53 3.80
CA VAL A 1037 7.93 -9.26 3.08
C VAL A 1037 8.21 -10.35 2.04
N ARG A 1038 9.41 -10.37 1.46
CA ARG A 1038 9.92 -11.47 0.60
C ARG A 1038 11.26 -12.00 1.08
N GLU A 1039 11.50 -11.91 2.39
CA GLU A 1039 12.63 -12.47 3.11
C GLU A 1039 12.15 -13.20 4.37
N LYS A 1040 13.05 -13.91 5.06
CA LYS A 1040 12.78 -14.32 6.45
C LYS A 1040 12.79 -13.09 7.36
N ASP A 1041 12.10 -13.18 8.50
CA ASP A 1041 12.00 -12.07 9.45
C ASP A 1041 12.06 -12.57 10.90
N GLY A 1042 13.23 -12.43 11.52
CA GLY A 1042 13.47 -12.91 12.88
C GLY A 1042 12.69 -12.16 13.95
N MET A 1043 12.31 -10.90 13.71
CA MET A 1043 11.48 -10.13 14.65
C MET A 1043 10.01 -10.53 14.50
N TRP A 1044 9.53 -10.70 13.27
CA TRP A 1044 8.17 -11.19 13.01
C TRP A 1044 7.93 -12.57 13.66
N ALA A 1045 8.90 -13.48 13.61
CA ALA A 1045 8.77 -14.80 14.24
C ALA A 1045 8.67 -14.72 15.77
N VAL A 1046 9.44 -13.83 16.40
CA VAL A 1046 9.36 -13.55 17.85
C VAL A 1046 8.03 -12.90 18.21
N LEU A 1047 7.54 -11.94 17.41
CA LEU A 1047 6.23 -11.31 17.62
C LEU A 1047 5.07 -12.28 17.40
N ALA A 1048 5.18 -13.23 16.46
CA ALA A 1048 4.21 -14.31 16.26
C ALA A 1048 4.13 -15.20 17.50
N TRP A 1049 5.27 -15.63 18.06
CA TRP A 1049 5.30 -16.37 19.33
C TRP A 1049 4.68 -15.58 20.48
N LEU A 1050 5.10 -14.32 20.68
CA LEU A 1050 4.56 -13.46 21.72
C LEU A 1050 3.05 -13.20 21.54
N GLN A 1051 2.57 -13.13 20.30
CA GLN A 1051 1.15 -12.99 19.98
C GLN A 1051 0.34 -14.24 20.37
N ILE A 1052 0.84 -15.43 20.05
CA ILE A 1052 0.25 -16.73 20.40
C ILE A 1052 0.22 -16.90 21.93
N LEU A 1053 1.36 -16.67 22.59
CA LEU A 1053 1.47 -16.74 24.05
C LEU A 1053 0.55 -15.73 24.74
N ALA A 1054 0.41 -14.52 24.21
CA ALA A 1054 -0.51 -13.52 24.74
C ALA A 1054 -1.98 -13.97 24.64
N LYS A 1055 -2.41 -14.51 23.49
CA LYS A 1055 -3.80 -14.98 23.33
C LYS A 1055 -4.07 -16.26 24.14
N LYS A 1056 -3.17 -17.24 24.19
CA LYS A 1056 -3.34 -18.43 25.06
C LYS A 1056 -3.30 -18.08 26.55
N THR A 1057 -2.43 -17.17 26.98
CA THR A 1057 -2.40 -16.64 28.37
C THR A 1057 -3.68 -15.91 28.73
N GLU A 1058 -4.20 -15.07 27.82
CA GLU A 1058 -5.49 -14.41 27.96
C GLU A 1058 -6.61 -15.45 28.08
N GLN A 1059 -6.70 -16.39 27.13
CA GLN A 1059 -7.72 -17.46 27.09
C GLN A 1059 -7.75 -18.30 28.38
N ALA A 1060 -6.58 -18.79 28.82
CA ALA A 1060 -6.43 -19.69 29.98
C ALA A 1060 -6.52 -18.98 31.35
N GLY A 1061 -6.42 -17.65 31.41
CA GLY A 1061 -6.43 -16.88 32.66
C GLY A 1061 -5.17 -17.00 33.52
N LYS A 1062 -4.18 -17.76 33.07
CA LYS A 1062 -2.86 -17.96 33.67
C LYS A 1062 -1.78 -17.87 32.59
N LEU A 1063 -0.52 -17.65 32.97
CA LEU A 1063 0.60 -17.70 32.02
C LEU A 1063 0.64 -19.07 31.31
N VAL A 1064 0.85 -19.02 29.99
CA VAL A 1064 1.14 -20.15 29.11
C VAL A 1064 2.54 -19.95 28.54
N SER A 1065 3.38 -20.98 28.62
CA SER A 1065 4.77 -20.97 28.13
C SER A 1065 4.91 -21.58 26.72
N VAL A 1066 6.10 -21.49 26.12
CA VAL A 1066 6.42 -22.22 24.88
C VAL A 1066 6.40 -23.74 25.11
N GLU A 1067 6.84 -24.20 26.30
CA GLU A 1067 6.80 -25.62 26.68
C GLU A 1067 5.35 -26.12 26.82
N ASP A 1068 4.40 -25.29 27.30
CA ASP A 1068 2.97 -25.63 27.30
C ASP A 1068 2.41 -25.80 25.88
N VAL A 1069 2.68 -24.85 24.98
CA VAL A 1069 2.22 -24.90 23.57
C VAL A 1069 2.81 -26.11 22.85
N ALA A 1070 4.10 -26.40 23.04
CA ALA A 1070 4.74 -27.58 22.46
C ALA A 1070 4.13 -28.89 23.00
N ASN A 1071 3.84 -28.96 24.29
CA ASN A 1071 3.19 -30.12 24.89
C ASN A 1071 1.71 -30.27 24.47
N GLU A 1072 1.00 -29.19 24.13
CA GLU A 1072 -0.35 -29.22 23.54
C GLU A 1072 -0.31 -29.74 22.09
N HIS A 1073 0.63 -29.19 21.30
CA HIS A 1073 0.85 -29.54 19.91
C HIS A 1073 1.28 -31.00 19.73
N TRP A 1074 2.28 -31.48 20.48
CA TRP A 1074 2.76 -32.85 20.36
C TRP A 1074 1.74 -33.90 20.83
N LYS A 1075 0.83 -33.56 21.75
CA LYS A 1075 -0.33 -34.44 22.10
C LYS A 1075 -1.35 -34.54 20.97
N THR A 1076 -1.39 -33.57 20.08
CA THR A 1076 -2.34 -33.51 18.96
C THR A 1076 -1.76 -34.17 17.70
N TYR A 1077 -0.52 -33.83 17.35
CA TYR A 1077 0.13 -34.24 16.10
C TYR A 1077 1.16 -35.36 16.24
N GLY A 1078 1.66 -35.62 17.45
CA GLY A 1078 2.91 -36.36 17.66
C GLY A 1078 4.12 -35.43 17.61
N ARG A 1079 5.32 -36.00 17.69
CA ARG A 1079 6.58 -35.24 17.71
C ARG A 1079 7.53 -35.72 16.63
N ASN A 1080 8.04 -34.80 15.82
CA ASN A 1080 9.07 -35.03 14.82
C ASN A 1080 10.43 -34.69 15.43
N TYR A 1081 11.00 -35.63 16.20
CA TYR A 1081 12.32 -35.46 16.81
C TYR A 1081 13.35 -35.21 15.72
N TYR A 1082 14.11 -34.12 15.85
CA TYR A 1082 14.93 -33.58 14.77
C TYR A 1082 16.35 -33.25 15.25
N ALA A 1083 17.33 -33.36 14.35
CA ALA A 1083 18.63 -32.71 14.49
C ALA A 1083 19.29 -32.44 13.13
N ARG A 1084 20.15 -31.41 13.06
CA ARG A 1084 21.10 -31.19 11.96
C ARG A 1084 22.54 -31.35 12.47
N TYR A 1085 23.33 -32.13 11.73
CA TYR A 1085 24.76 -32.36 11.95
C TYR A 1085 25.52 -31.71 10.78
N ASP A 1086 26.27 -30.64 11.05
CA ASP A 1086 27.07 -29.93 10.05
C ASP A 1086 28.54 -30.36 10.13
N TYR A 1087 29.08 -30.88 9.02
CA TYR A 1087 30.48 -31.25 8.86
C TYR A 1087 31.18 -30.17 8.01
N GLU A 1088 31.64 -29.12 8.67
CA GLU A 1088 32.17 -27.91 8.04
C GLU A 1088 33.65 -28.01 7.68
N GLY A 1089 34.08 -27.33 6.62
CA GLY A 1089 35.48 -27.29 6.20
C GLY A 1089 36.00 -28.65 5.73
N VAL A 1090 35.16 -29.43 5.05
CA VAL A 1090 35.56 -30.69 4.40
C VAL A 1090 36.09 -30.46 2.99
N ASP A 1091 36.90 -31.39 2.49
CA ASP A 1091 37.38 -31.38 1.11
C ASP A 1091 36.19 -31.42 0.13
N LYS A 1092 36.10 -30.40 -0.72
CA LYS A 1092 34.97 -30.23 -1.64
C LYS A 1092 34.86 -31.38 -2.64
N ALA A 1093 35.96 -31.78 -3.27
CA ALA A 1093 35.93 -32.81 -4.32
C ALA A 1093 35.56 -34.18 -3.75
N LYS A 1094 36.06 -34.54 -2.56
CA LYS A 1094 35.67 -35.78 -1.87
C LYS A 1094 34.22 -35.73 -1.37
N ALA A 1095 33.74 -34.58 -0.91
CA ALA A 1095 32.34 -34.40 -0.54
C ALA A 1095 31.40 -34.50 -1.76
N GLU A 1096 31.80 -33.95 -2.92
CA GLU A 1096 31.07 -34.11 -4.19
C GLU A 1096 31.05 -35.58 -4.66
N GLN A 1097 32.16 -36.31 -4.52
CA GLN A 1097 32.21 -37.76 -4.78
C GLN A 1097 31.31 -38.56 -3.83
N MET A 1098 31.28 -38.22 -2.54
CA MET A 1098 30.39 -38.83 -1.55
C MET A 1098 28.91 -38.61 -1.89
N MET A 1099 28.55 -37.37 -2.24
CA MET A 1099 27.18 -37.04 -2.69
C MET A 1099 26.82 -37.80 -3.97
N LYS A 1100 27.71 -37.83 -4.97
CA LYS A 1100 27.49 -38.58 -6.21
C LYS A 1100 27.30 -40.07 -5.95
N MET A 1101 28.11 -40.68 -5.08
CA MET A 1101 28.00 -42.09 -4.69
C MET A 1101 26.64 -42.43 -4.07
N MET A 1102 26.01 -41.50 -3.34
CA MET A 1102 24.64 -41.66 -2.84
C MET A 1102 23.59 -41.42 -3.94
N SER A 1103 23.75 -40.39 -4.77
CA SER A 1103 22.85 -40.12 -5.91
C SER A 1103 22.82 -41.25 -6.95
N ASP A 1104 23.97 -41.86 -7.23
CA ASP A 1104 24.12 -43.00 -8.14
C ASP A 1104 23.37 -44.26 -7.67
N LYS A 1105 22.96 -44.31 -6.39
CA LYS A 1105 22.16 -45.38 -5.77
C LYS A 1105 20.66 -45.08 -5.71
N SER A 1106 20.23 -43.90 -6.15
CA SER A 1106 18.82 -43.45 -6.13
C SER A 1106 17.87 -44.53 -6.66
N GLY A 1107 16.77 -44.78 -5.95
CA GLY A 1107 15.81 -45.86 -6.21
C GLY A 1107 16.29 -47.28 -5.87
N GLN A 1108 17.59 -47.58 -5.97
CA GLN A 1108 18.14 -48.94 -5.82
C GLN A 1108 18.18 -49.44 -4.37
N LEU A 1109 17.83 -48.60 -3.39
CA LEU A 1109 17.85 -48.92 -1.97
C LEU A 1109 16.44 -49.11 -1.37
N VAL A 1110 15.38 -48.88 -2.15
CA VAL A 1110 13.98 -49.12 -1.71
C VAL A 1110 13.80 -50.59 -1.31
N GLY A 1111 13.08 -50.81 -0.21
CA GLY A 1111 12.83 -52.13 0.39
C GLY A 1111 13.99 -52.72 1.20
N LYS A 1112 15.20 -52.14 1.16
CA LYS A 1112 16.35 -52.60 1.95
C LYS A 1112 16.30 -52.07 3.38
N THR A 1113 16.86 -52.85 4.30
CA THR A 1113 16.92 -52.53 5.74
C THR A 1113 18.33 -52.13 6.14
N PHE A 1114 18.45 -51.05 6.92
CA PHE A 1114 19.69 -50.59 7.54
C PHE A 1114 19.45 -50.41 9.04
N GLY A 1115 20.27 -51.05 9.88
CA GLY A 1115 19.92 -51.27 11.28
C GLY A 1115 18.56 -51.97 11.40
N ASN A 1116 17.61 -51.35 12.10
CA ASN A 1116 16.24 -51.85 12.24
C ASN A 1116 15.22 -51.13 11.31
N MET A 1117 15.69 -50.32 10.36
CA MET A 1117 14.84 -49.37 9.60
C MET A 1117 14.84 -49.71 8.10
N LYS A 1118 13.65 -49.85 7.51
CA LYS A 1118 13.44 -50.26 6.11
C LYS A 1118 13.11 -49.05 5.22
N ILE A 1119 13.85 -48.89 4.13
CA ILE A 1119 13.75 -47.73 3.23
C ILE A 1119 12.48 -47.84 2.38
N LYS A 1120 11.63 -46.82 2.45
CA LYS A 1120 10.41 -46.65 1.63
C LYS A 1120 10.69 -45.83 0.37
N ILE A 1121 11.47 -44.75 0.49
CA ILE A 1121 11.87 -43.88 -0.62
C ILE A 1121 13.37 -43.61 -0.47
N ASN A 1122 14.11 -43.72 -1.57
CA ASN A 1122 15.45 -43.16 -1.69
C ASN A 1122 15.55 -42.44 -3.03
N ASP A 1123 15.72 -41.13 -3.00
CA ASP A 1123 15.72 -40.26 -4.18
C ASP A 1123 16.77 -39.14 -4.09
N VAL A 1124 16.91 -38.40 -5.18
CA VAL A 1124 17.55 -37.09 -5.20
C VAL A 1124 16.44 -36.06 -5.41
N PHE A 1125 16.29 -35.12 -4.48
CA PHE A 1125 15.19 -34.18 -4.49
C PHE A 1125 15.26 -33.24 -5.70
N GLU A 1126 14.11 -33.12 -6.36
CA GLU A 1126 13.84 -32.26 -7.51
C GLU A 1126 12.54 -31.52 -7.24
N TYR A 1127 12.56 -30.20 -7.40
CA TYR A 1127 11.40 -29.34 -7.24
C TYR A 1127 10.97 -28.80 -8.60
N ASN A 1128 9.66 -28.80 -8.85
CA ASN A 1128 9.03 -28.17 -10.01
C ASN A 1128 8.18 -27.03 -9.46
N ASP A 1129 8.53 -25.78 -9.78
CA ASP A 1129 7.86 -24.61 -9.24
C ASP A 1129 6.47 -24.43 -9.88
N PRO A 1130 5.37 -24.38 -9.11
CA PRO A 1130 4.01 -24.26 -9.67
C PRO A 1130 3.72 -22.87 -10.25
N VAL A 1131 4.50 -21.86 -9.86
CA VAL A 1131 4.29 -20.45 -10.20
C VAL A 1131 5.07 -20.07 -11.46
N ASP A 1132 6.38 -20.30 -11.53
CA ASP A 1132 7.19 -19.96 -12.71
C ASP A 1132 7.48 -21.15 -13.65
N GLY A 1133 7.25 -22.39 -13.22
CA GLY A 1133 7.49 -23.59 -14.02
C GLY A 1133 8.97 -24.03 -14.09
N SER A 1134 9.86 -23.44 -13.30
CA SER A 1134 11.27 -23.82 -13.22
C SER A 1134 11.47 -25.17 -12.52
N VAL A 1135 12.62 -25.81 -12.79
CA VAL A 1135 12.93 -27.16 -12.29
C VAL A 1135 14.29 -27.19 -11.61
N SER A 1136 14.31 -27.11 -10.28
CA SER A 1136 15.54 -27.16 -9.48
C SER A 1136 15.85 -28.61 -9.09
N LYS A 1137 16.78 -29.23 -9.83
CA LYS A 1137 17.26 -30.60 -9.62
C LYS A 1137 18.40 -30.66 -8.58
N ASN A 1138 18.77 -31.87 -8.14
CA ASN A 1138 19.95 -32.14 -7.28
C ASN A 1138 19.95 -31.44 -5.91
N GLN A 1139 18.77 -31.19 -5.33
CA GLN A 1139 18.64 -30.31 -4.15
C GLN A 1139 18.96 -30.97 -2.81
N GLY A 1140 19.10 -32.31 -2.80
CA GLY A 1140 19.59 -33.12 -1.68
C GLY A 1140 19.30 -34.61 -1.91
N VAL A 1141 20.04 -35.51 -1.29
CA VAL A 1141 19.73 -36.95 -1.32
C VAL A 1141 18.89 -37.30 -0.11
N ARG A 1142 17.82 -38.08 -0.30
CA ARG A 1142 16.89 -38.46 0.78
C ARG A 1142 16.82 -39.97 0.97
N PHE A 1143 16.58 -40.36 2.20
CA PHE A 1143 16.21 -41.71 2.62
C PHE A 1143 15.04 -41.58 3.59
N ILE A 1144 13.85 -42.02 3.16
CA ILE A 1144 12.62 -41.98 3.96
C ILE A 1144 12.23 -43.42 4.27
N PHE A 1145 11.97 -43.71 5.53
CA PHE A 1145 11.75 -45.06 6.05
C PHE A 1145 10.25 -45.38 6.21
N GLU A 1146 9.92 -46.66 6.36
CA GLU A 1146 8.52 -47.12 6.49
C GLU A 1146 7.82 -46.67 7.78
N ASP A 1147 8.59 -46.33 8.83
CA ASP A 1147 8.10 -45.77 10.10
C ASP A 1147 7.86 -44.24 10.04
N GLY A 1148 8.20 -43.58 8.92
CA GLY A 1148 8.14 -42.13 8.76
C GLY A 1148 9.42 -41.39 9.14
N SER A 1149 10.46 -42.08 9.63
CA SER A 1149 11.77 -41.46 9.86
C SER A 1149 12.41 -40.98 8.54
N ARG A 1150 13.24 -39.94 8.60
CA ARG A 1150 13.96 -39.38 7.44
C ARG A 1150 15.45 -39.16 7.75
N ILE A 1151 16.29 -39.43 6.75
CA ILE A 1151 17.71 -39.04 6.70
C ILE A 1151 17.91 -38.28 5.40
N ILE A 1152 18.49 -37.08 5.47
CA ILE A 1152 18.69 -36.20 4.32
C ILE A 1152 20.16 -35.74 4.30
N PHE A 1153 20.77 -35.70 3.12
CA PHE A 1153 22.11 -35.16 2.90
C PHE A 1153 22.06 -33.99 1.91
N ARG A 1154 22.75 -32.90 2.25
CA ARG A 1154 23.00 -31.78 1.32
C ARG A 1154 24.45 -31.32 1.43
N LEU A 1155 25.01 -30.85 0.32
CA LEU A 1155 26.30 -30.17 0.27
C LEU A 1155 26.05 -28.67 0.18
N SER A 1156 26.51 -27.89 1.17
CA SER A 1156 26.40 -26.43 1.12
C SER A 1156 27.64 -25.79 0.50
N GLY A 1157 27.40 -24.87 -0.43
CA GLY A 1157 28.41 -23.95 -0.99
C GLY A 1157 28.47 -22.60 -0.27
N THR A 1158 27.80 -22.42 0.87
CA THR A 1158 27.77 -21.13 1.62
C THR A 1158 29.03 -20.88 2.46
N GLY A 1159 29.92 -21.86 2.59
CA GLY A 1159 31.17 -21.74 3.35
C GLY A 1159 32.21 -20.91 2.61
N VAL A 1160 32.98 -20.10 3.36
CA VAL A 1160 34.08 -19.29 2.81
C VAL A 1160 35.40 -20.10 2.70
N ALA A 1161 35.52 -21.22 3.44
CA ALA A 1161 36.63 -22.16 3.35
C ALA A 1161 36.14 -23.62 3.27
N GLY A 1162 36.53 -24.33 2.21
CA GLY A 1162 36.09 -25.71 1.96
C GLY A 1162 34.61 -25.84 1.58
N ALA A 1163 34.04 -27.03 1.78
CA ALA A 1163 32.60 -27.26 1.68
C ALA A 1163 32.04 -27.69 3.05
N THR A 1164 30.71 -27.65 3.20
CA THR A 1164 30.01 -28.18 4.38
C THR A 1164 29.02 -29.27 3.97
N VAL A 1165 29.21 -30.49 4.49
CA VAL A 1165 28.18 -31.54 4.39
C VAL A 1165 27.18 -31.35 5.52
N ARG A 1166 25.91 -31.18 5.18
CA ARG A 1166 24.80 -31.10 6.13
C ARG A 1166 24.03 -32.42 6.12
N LEU A 1167 23.94 -33.05 7.28
CA LEU A 1167 23.16 -34.25 7.55
C LEU A 1167 21.97 -33.88 8.43
N TYR A 1168 20.75 -34.13 7.97
CA TYR A 1168 19.52 -33.88 8.72
C TYR A 1168 18.89 -35.22 9.11
N LEU A 1169 18.50 -35.35 10.37
CA LEU A 1169 18.01 -36.57 10.99
C LEU A 1169 16.63 -36.30 11.59
N GLU A 1170 15.65 -37.13 11.25
CA GLU A 1170 14.28 -36.97 11.75
C GLU A 1170 13.65 -38.31 12.11
N LYS A 1171 13.01 -38.36 13.28
CA LYS A 1171 12.17 -39.47 13.71
C LYS A 1171 10.81 -38.98 14.19
N TYR A 1172 9.76 -39.33 13.44
CA TYR A 1172 8.39 -39.15 13.90
C TYR A 1172 8.05 -40.11 15.04
N THR A 1173 7.27 -39.64 16.01
CA THR A 1173 6.67 -40.44 17.08
C THR A 1173 5.22 -39.99 17.25
N PRO A 1174 4.22 -40.90 17.13
CA PRO A 1174 2.81 -40.52 17.19
C PRO A 1174 2.37 -40.07 18.60
N PRO A 1175 1.20 -39.43 18.76
CA PRO A 1175 0.65 -39.00 20.05
C PRO A 1175 0.62 -40.05 21.17
N THR A 1176 0.57 -41.33 20.80
CA THR A 1176 0.55 -42.49 21.72
C THR A 1176 1.93 -43.01 22.13
N GLY A 1177 3.01 -42.45 21.57
CA GLY A 1177 4.40 -42.81 21.88
C GLY A 1177 5.01 -42.00 23.02
N ASN A 1178 6.30 -42.19 23.28
CA ASN A 1178 7.04 -41.37 24.25
C ASN A 1178 7.48 -40.05 23.60
N LEU A 1179 6.78 -38.96 23.92
CA LEU A 1179 7.02 -37.61 23.40
C LEU A 1179 8.03 -36.79 24.25
N GLY A 1180 8.37 -37.29 25.45
CA GLY A 1180 9.21 -36.59 26.44
C GLY A 1180 10.70 -36.99 26.42
N MET A 1181 11.19 -37.62 25.35
CA MET A 1181 12.60 -38.00 25.25
C MET A 1181 13.48 -36.80 24.85
N HIS A 1182 14.80 -36.94 25.07
CA HIS A 1182 15.77 -35.97 24.57
C HIS A 1182 16.03 -36.19 23.07
N GLN A 1183 16.04 -35.12 22.26
CA GLN A 1183 16.02 -35.24 20.80
C GLN A 1183 17.24 -35.99 20.24
N PHE A 1184 18.44 -35.70 20.76
CA PHE A 1184 19.68 -36.33 20.28
C PHE A 1184 19.77 -37.83 20.62
N ASP A 1185 19.14 -38.30 21.71
CA ASP A 1185 19.07 -39.74 22.01
C ASP A 1185 18.13 -40.48 21.05
N VAL A 1186 17.06 -39.82 20.61
CA VAL A 1186 16.08 -40.40 19.66
C VAL A 1186 16.65 -40.49 18.24
N VAL A 1187 17.40 -39.48 17.79
CA VAL A 1187 17.97 -39.45 16.42
C VAL A 1187 19.34 -40.14 16.29
N LYS A 1188 20.04 -40.44 17.40
CA LYS A 1188 21.36 -41.11 17.35
C LYS A 1188 21.39 -42.41 16.52
N PRO A 1189 20.40 -43.33 16.59
CA PRO A 1189 20.36 -44.51 15.71
C PRO A 1189 20.19 -44.19 14.21
N LEU A 1190 19.59 -43.03 13.87
CA LEU A 1190 19.54 -42.54 12.49
C LEU A 1190 20.91 -42.00 12.06
N ALA A 1191 21.67 -41.36 12.96
CA ALA A 1191 23.03 -40.91 12.68
C ALA A 1191 23.96 -42.10 12.32
N ASP A 1192 23.87 -43.20 13.08
CA ASP A 1192 24.66 -44.41 12.82
C ASP A 1192 24.33 -45.02 11.44
N VAL A 1193 23.05 -45.06 11.05
CA VAL A 1193 22.62 -45.51 9.72
C VAL A 1193 23.00 -44.50 8.62
N ALA A 1194 22.95 -43.20 8.88
CA ALA A 1194 23.39 -42.18 7.94
C ALA A 1194 24.88 -42.33 7.59
N LEU A 1195 25.73 -42.61 8.59
CA LEU A 1195 27.16 -42.87 8.37
C LEU A 1195 27.40 -44.14 7.52
N GLN A 1196 26.58 -45.18 7.68
CA GLN A 1196 26.63 -46.39 6.84
C GLN A 1196 26.19 -46.13 5.38
N LEU A 1197 25.13 -45.34 5.18
CA LEU A 1197 24.60 -45.02 3.84
C LEU A 1197 25.55 -44.14 3.02
N SER A 1198 26.25 -43.21 3.68
CA SER A 1198 27.08 -42.17 3.06
C SER A 1198 28.56 -42.51 2.96
N SER A 1199 29.08 -43.44 3.77
CA SER A 1199 30.53 -43.64 3.97
C SER A 1199 31.27 -42.35 4.35
N LEU A 1200 30.60 -41.41 5.04
CA LEU A 1200 31.08 -40.04 5.28
C LEU A 1200 32.48 -39.97 5.88
N LYS A 1201 32.81 -40.85 6.84
CA LYS A 1201 34.15 -40.91 7.47
C LYS A 1201 35.25 -41.24 6.46
N SER A 1202 34.98 -42.11 5.48
CA SER A 1202 35.95 -42.50 4.45
C SER A 1202 36.23 -41.41 3.43
N TYR A 1203 35.23 -40.59 3.08
CA TYR A 1203 35.39 -39.48 2.14
C TYR A 1203 35.93 -38.21 2.82
N THR A 1204 35.40 -37.83 3.97
CA THR A 1204 35.69 -36.53 4.61
C THR A 1204 36.81 -36.60 5.67
N GLY A 1205 37.15 -37.80 6.15
CA GLY A 1205 38.01 -37.99 7.32
C GLY A 1205 37.36 -37.65 8.67
N ARG A 1206 36.13 -37.11 8.69
CA ARG A 1206 35.41 -36.71 9.91
C ARG A 1206 34.62 -37.87 10.50
N ASP A 1207 34.63 -37.99 11.83
CA ASP A 1207 33.80 -38.96 12.57
C ASP A 1207 32.87 -38.33 13.59
N LYS A 1208 32.89 -37.00 13.69
CA LYS A 1208 31.98 -36.15 14.45
C LYS A 1208 31.63 -34.92 13.61
N PRO A 1209 30.42 -34.36 13.74
CA PRO A 1209 30.09 -33.06 13.16
C PRO A 1209 30.90 -31.94 13.83
N THR A 1210 31.02 -30.81 13.14
CA THR A 1210 31.54 -29.55 13.70
C THR A 1210 30.47 -28.90 14.59
N VAL A 1211 29.23 -28.84 14.11
CA VAL A 1211 28.09 -28.23 14.80
C VAL A 1211 26.92 -29.21 14.84
N ILE A 1212 26.18 -29.22 15.94
CA ILE A 1212 24.89 -29.90 16.09
C ILE A 1212 23.81 -28.84 16.37
N THR A 1213 22.63 -29.03 15.80
CA THR A 1213 21.40 -28.24 16.02
C THR A 1213 20.25 -29.19 16.31
#